data_AF-A0A917JZ00-F1
#
_entry.id   AF-A0A917JZ00-F1
#
_cell.length_a   1.000
_cell.length_b   1.000
_cell.length_c   1.000
_cell.angle_alpha   90.00
_cell.angle_beta   90.00
_cell.angle_gamma   90.00
#
_symmetry.space_group_name_H-M   'P 1'
#
loop_
_entity.id
_entity.type
_entity.pdbx_description
1 polymer ?
#
loop_
_entity_poly.entity_id
_entity_poly.type
_entity_poly.pdbx_seq_one_letter_code
_entity_poly.pdbx_strand_id
1 'polypeptide(L)'
;MRQVPNPLQDKITAIDNARTLNEAISALKDALQLIGGELQVSGTPGSPAGSDLKFADPALLPQGLVVDALRYTEPSQSDYSDKAVQAAFNIATHLESQDKDKLKSNFEYLETTWCPKIIDDKTYALGCVFYAFLNALVDPKTELNKDFKNKLGWVKAPFVLNFLSPIVPVLFNRLEVYEAHKKDTLERTVHFLQKKDKWGEELEAFGKATSSDEIQLLLETDFDLTGEVPLEEAELQRLQTIITEKKQQVEGLRATIQAFRLPETIKISRYIELLANPTTDPEVIKEEWLKLFNPPTDPVKDKGYGSIIPIETRDISSYLTEDYHRAMEDAEESLSLLETQLTQLESKFAEGLTAQYRRELEQHVTEVLAEHPIPLAPEFLDFDLETPRYHVTLSDDGNFVTRLEADKAAYETMIESLETYCLALSERLNALQDHYDQFESNYPLPITSSSDNSSALQELREQTLVALLGKVQENKTKLDQTEGLVTAARDELKAIEEELRQQSGEGRARILAEIQEQIGQKLATLEKITEAVTIAKRTLSPLPDRDIHGEKEALLRLAEQRKDALREADEQLADFQEKIEQRWGLYIPASHVPKDQLKAYLECTKELSDYIDSIYEREERASARYGLNLSYFFDRVSHHLSIYSSSNLDLEIEDLLNIIQEKRRQIQNELAIEITEVPTEPHTLQGQGEENLFQLQSQYQMLLEPHRLRERQAQHIAKLEQMQTLAEFDCQQAQIQQEIQALEFQLADFWPKSEALDTFIAELEHLASEEILPEVQEHISAIETWLSHTALESRSIQELYDQISLNLRTFDTNWATMTSDYSGLSESDVGEIAQRKASLAETQQTLMTRKAAIDEKFLRIREQLQSLKAKEQLEGIPLEISNGEEPPTIARFKELCTIQKNFFGGVPLDFFEEDPGLITGKFGNYLKERGETYAIRDKFGSFFYGQKSEAASRLKYLKELQYAFIEYRDKPDARVSYQDYYDALLVLIDQGLKQFTPRRFGDYEKSLHAQLTQFKKSLVDNKEQLETFEASIEKKSDRPVQQSHSL
;
A
#
# COMPACT_ATOMS: atom_id res chain seq x y z
N MET A 1 30.28 44.57 34.08
CA MET A 1 29.66 45.87 34.49
C MET A 1 28.16 45.72 34.36
N ARG A 2 27.33 46.60 34.96
CA ARG A 2 25.88 46.58 34.71
C ARG A 2 25.59 47.03 33.26
N GLN A 3 24.35 46.78 32.82
CA GLN A 3 23.86 47.21 31.51
C GLN A 3 24.06 48.72 31.32
N VAL A 4 24.95 49.08 30.41
CA VAL A 4 24.79 50.31 29.62
C VAL A 4 23.56 50.14 28.71
N PRO A 5 22.95 51.22 28.20
CA PRO A 5 21.80 51.11 27.30
C PRO A 5 22.08 50.15 26.15
N ASN A 6 21.13 49.26 25.82
CA ASN A 6 21.30 48.17 24.84
C ASN A 6 22.11 48.54 23.56
N PRO A 7 21.82 49.62 22.81
CA PRO A 7 22.60 49.96 21.62
C PRO A 7 24.07 50.28 21.87
N LEU A 8 24.45 50.61 23.11
CA LEU A 8 25.85 50.77 23.52
C LEU A 8 26.47 49.44 23.97
N GLN A 9 25.69 48.55 24.58
CA GLN A 9 26.12 47.19 24.93
C GLN A 9 26.47 46.39 23.66
N ASP A 10 25.71 46.56 22.58
CA ASP A 10 26.01 45.98 21.27
C ASP A 10 27.36 46.47 20.71
N LYS A 11 27.69 47.76 20.88
CA LYS A 11 28.97 48.32 20.42
C LYS A 11 30.15 47.92 21.30
N ILE A 12 29.99 47.81 22.63
CA ILE A 12 31.01 47.21 23.51
C ILE A 12 31.28 45.77 23.06
N THR A 13 30.23 44.99 22.82
CA THR A 13 30.33 43.61 22.33
C THR A 13 31.02 43.53 20.96
N ALA A 14 30.82 44.52 20.08
CA ALA A 14 31.52 44.63 18.80
C ALA A 14 33.00 45.02 18.94
N ILE A 15 33.38 45.79 19.97
CA ILE A 15 34.78 46.10 20.30
C ILE A 15 35.49 44.85 20.83
N ASP A 16 34.89 44.15 21.79
CA ASP A 16 35.47 42.94 22.40
C ASP A 16 35.66 41.79 21.38
N ASN A 17 34.76 41.70 20.38
CA ASN A 17 34.83 40.70 19.30
C ASN A 17 35.64 41.17 18.07
N ALA A 18 36.17 42.40 18.05
CA ALA A 18 36.93 42.92 16.92
C ALA A 18 38.21 42.08 16.67
N ARG A 19 38.43 41.71 15.41
CA ARG A 19 39.62 40.93 14.99
C ARG A 19 40.71 41.83 14.43
N THR A 20 40.35 43.00 13.91
CA THR A 20 41.31 44.01 13.45
C THR A 20 41.14 45.35 14.16
N LEU A 21 42.23 46.12 14.22
CA LEU A 21 42.29 47.49 14.71
C LEU A 21 41.28 48.42 14.03
N ASN A 22 40.95 48.16 12.76
CA ASN A 22 40.02 48.97 11.99
C ASN A 22 38.57 48.71 12.43
N GLU A 23 38.21 47.45 12.68
CA GLU A 23 36.91 47.08 13.28
C GLU A 23 36.77 47.69 14.68
N ALA A 24 37.79 47.55 15.53
CA ALA A 24 37.78 48.07 16.89
C ALA A 24 37.66 49.61 16.93
N ILE A 25 38.39 50.32 16.06
CA ILE A 25 38.30 51.79 15.93
C ILE A 25 36.93 52.21 15.37
N SER A 26 36.36 51.47 14.41
CA SER A 26 35.01 51.77 13.89
C SER A 26 33.95 51.58 14.98
N ALA A 27 33.96 50.46 15.69
CA ALA A 27 33.02 50.19 16.78
C ALA A 27 33.17 51.19 17.95
N LEU A 28 34.41 51.62 18.24
CA LEU A 28 34.70 52.73 19.18
C LEU A 28 34.11 54.06 18.70
N LYS A 29 34.32 54.45 17.43
CA LYS A 29 33.76 55.68 16.86
C LYS A 29 32.23 55.69 16.90
N ASP A 30 31.60 54.59 16.50
CA ASP A 30 30.15 54.41 16.56
C ASP A 30 29.62 54.57 18.00
N ALA A 31 30.27 53.90 18.97
CA ALA A 31 29.91 53.98 20.38
C ALA A 31 30.05 55.40 20.94
N LEU A 32 31.14 56.10 20.57
CA LEU A 32 31.36 57.50 20.98
C LEU A 32 30.35 58.45 20.34
N GLN A 33 29.92 58.22 19.10
CA GLN A 33 28.84 59.00 18.48
C GLN A 33 27.47 58.75 19.14
N LEU A 34 27.19 57.51 19.59
CA LEU A 34 25.98 57.24 20.39
C LEU A 34 25.98 57.96 21.75
N ILE A 35 27.16 58.20 22.35
CA ILE A 35 27.32 58.94 23.61
C ILE A 35 27.34 60.46 23.38
N GLY A 36 27.98 60.90 22.30
CA GLY A 36 28.33 62.30 22.04
C GLY A 36 27.40 63.08 21.12
N GLY A 37 26.68 62.40 20.22
CA GLY A 37 26.00 63.00 19.07
C GLY A 37 26.93 63.14 17.86
N GLU A 38 26.75 64.20 17.06
CA GLU A 38 27.55 64.46 15.85
C GLU A 38 28.98 64.93 16.19
N LEU A 39 29.86 63.98 16.51
CA LEU A 39 31.28 64.23 16.73
C LEU A 39 32.02 64.48 15.41
N GLN A 40 32.70 65.62 15.32
CA GLN A 40 33.50 66.01 14.15
C GLN A 40 35.00 65.94 14.46
N VAL A 41 35.84 65.66 13.45
CA VAL A 41 37.31 65.68 13.60
C VAL A 41 37.80 67.13 13.68
N SER A 42 37.72 67.67 14.89
CA SER A 42 38.06 69.05 15.24
C SER A 42 39.51 69.16 15.74
N GLY A 43 40.02 70.39 15.88
CA GLY A 43 41.28 70.61 16.59
C GLY A 43 41.17 70.19 18.06
N THR A 44 42.30 69.82 18.69
CA THR A 44 42.35 69.35 20.09
C THR A 44 41.53 70.29 20.99
N PRO A 45 40.60 69.77 21.84
CA PRO A 45 39.80 70.60 22.73
C PRO A 45 40.69 71.51 23.57
N GLY A 46 40.47 72.82 23.44
CA GLY A 46 41.47 73.83 23.74
C GLY A 46 41.81 73.97 25.22
N SER A 47 43.09 73.74 25.55
CA SER A 47 43.70 73.85 26.89
C SER A 47 43.13 72.88 27.95
N PRO A 48 43.97 72.15 28.72
CA PRO A 48 43.52 71.10 29.65
C PRO A 48 42.87 71.62 30.94
N ALA A 49 42.18 72.76 30.92
CA ALA A 49 41.58 73.40 32.10
C ALA A 49 40.61 72.49 32.91
N GLY A 50 40.10 71.41 32.30
CA GLY A 50 39.29 70.39 32.98
C GLY A 50 40.07 69.40 33.86
N SER A 51 41.40 69.30 33.73
CA SER A 51 42.21 68.44 34.61
C SER A 51 42.17 68.91 36.06
N ASP A 52 42.09 70.23 36.27
CA ASP A 52 42.22 70.85 37.59
C ASP A 52 40.84 71.15 38.23
N LEU A 53 39.76 71.06 37.44
CA LEU A 53 38.39 71.12 37.95
C LEU A 53 38.13 69.93 38.88
N LYS A 54 37.58 70.22 40.06
CA LYS A 54 37.03 69.21 40.96
C LYS A 54 35.54 69.12 40.75
N PHE A 55 35.05 67.94 40.40
CA PHE A 55 33.65 67.70 40.11
C PHE A 55 32.89 67.21 41.34
N ALA A 56 31.62 67.58 41.42
CA ALA A 56 30.69 67.07 42.41
C ALA A 56 29.31 66.88 41.76
N ASP A 57 28.89 65.63 41.55
CA ASP A 57 27.54 65.31 41.07
C ASP A 57 26.55 65.16 42.23
N PRO A 58 25.50 66.00 42.32
CA PRO A 58 24.41 65.84 43.29
C PRO A 58 23.68 64.50 43.21
N ALA A 59 23.66 63.81 42.08
CA ALA A 59 23.02 62.50 41.93
C ALA A 59 23.81 61.35 42.58
N LEU A 60 25.10 61.55 42.86
CA LEU A 60 25.98 60.62 43.59
C LEU A 60 26.19 61.00 45.07
N LEU A 61 25.52 62.07 45.52
CA LEU A 61 25.50 62.49 46.93
C LEU A 61 24.29 61.87 47.67
N PRO A 62 24.41 61.58 48.98
CA PRO A 62 23.29 61.15 49.79
C PRO A 62 22.34 62.32 50.04
N GLN A 63 21.05 62.04 50.21
CA GLN A 63 20.06 63.07 50.54
C GLN A 63 20.44 63.80 51.83
N GLY A 64 20.64 65.12 51.73
CA GLY A 64 21.04 65.99 52.84
C GLY A 64 22.53 66.41 52.86
N LEU A 65 23.41 65.77 52.08
CA LEU A 65 24.83 66.14 52.06
C LEU A 65 25.11 67.32 51.11
N VAL A 66 25.06 68.54 51.62
CA VAL A 66 25.35 69.75 50.82
C VAL A 66 26.86 70.02 50.73
N VAL A 67 27.37 70.15 49.50
CA VAL A 67 28.76 70.48 49.18
C VAL A 67 28.88 71.96 48.78
N ASP A 68 29.98 72.61 49.18
CA ASP A 68 30.24 74.05 48.92
C ASP A 68 30.54 74.32 47.43
N ALA A 69 29.57 74.91 46.72
CA ALA A 69 29.66 75.24 45.31
C ALA A 69 30.78 76.25 44.95
N LEU A 70 31.39 76.93 45.93
CA LEU A 70 32.58 77.78 45.70
C LEU A 70 33.86 76.98 45.44
N ARG A 71 33.83 75.64 45.59
CA ARG A 71 35.01 74.76 45.50
C ARG A 71 34.92 73.66 44.45
N TYR A 72 33.75 73.45 43.85
CA TYR A 72 33.44 72.32 42.98
C TYR A 72 32.54 72.72 41.81
N THR A 73 32.64 71.99 40.71
CA THR A 73 31.78 72.18 39.53
C THR A 73 30.83 70.99 39.39
N GLU A 74 29.54 71.27 39.25
CA GLU A 74 28.54 70.25 38.89
C GLU A 74 28.81 69.80 37.44
N PRO A 75 28.72 68.49 37.09
CA PRO A 75 28.99 68.04 35.72
C PRO A 75 28.16 68.77 34.65
N SER A 76 26.89 69.06 34.95
CA SER A 76 25.96 69.81 34.09
C SER A 76 26.38 71.26 33.79
N GLN A 77 27.27 71.83 34.60
CA GLN A 77 27.77 73.21 34.48
C GLN A 77 29.13 73.27 33.75
N SER A 78 29.62 72.15 33.21
CA SER A 78 30.92 72.04 32.56
C SER A 78 30.81 71.34 31.20
N ASP A 79 31.58 71.80 30.22
CA ASP A 79 31.71 71.14 28.91
C ASP A 79 32.73 69.98 28.92
N TYR A 80 33.19 69.55 30.10
CA TYR A 80 34.15 68.45 30.27
C TYR A 80 33.65 67.14 29.65
N SER A 81 32.41 66.72 29.94
CA SER A 81 31.89 65.42 29.48
C SER A 81 31.78 65.35 27.96
N ASP A 82 31.39 66.45 27.30
CA ASP A 82 31.38 66.56 25.83
C ASP A 82 32.79 66.54 25.25
N LYS A 83 33.71 67.35 25.81
CA LYS A 83 35.11 67.41 25.37
C LYS A 83 35.88 66.11 25.62
N ALA A 84 35.56 65.35 26.67
CA ALA A 84 36.16 64.06 26.95
C ALA A 84 35.75 63.01 25.92
N VAL A 85 34.47 62.98 25.52
CA VAL A 85 33.98 62.14 24.41
C VAL A 85 34.62 62.57 23.08
N GLN A 86 34.70 63.87 22.81
CA GLN A 86 35.38 64.41 21.62
C GLN A 86 36.90 64.08 21.60
N ALA A 87 37.58 64.13 22.75
CA ALA A 87 38.99 63.75 22.88
C ALA A 87 39.19 62.25 22.62
N ALA A 88 38.32 61.39 23.14
CA ALA A 88 38.34 59.95 22.83
C ALA A 88 38.06 59.65 21.34
N PHE A 89 37.18 60.41 20.69
CA PHE A 89 36.89 60.29 19.26
C PHE A 89 38.06 60.78 18.40
N ASN A 90 38.73 61.85 18.83
CA ASN A 90 39.99 62.30 18.24
C ASN A 90 41.10 61.25 18.41
N ILE A 91 41.20 60.59 19.58
CA ILE A 91 42.14 59.46 19.79
C ILE A 91 41.83 58.32 18.82
N ALA A 92 40.56 57.87 18.74
CA ALA A 92 40.13 56.82 17.82
C ALA A 92 40.50 57.15 16.36
N THR A 93 40.31 58.40 15.95
CA THR A 93 40.64 58.88 14.59
C THR A 93 42.15 59.00 14.36
N HIS A 94 42.92 59.51 15.32
CA HIS A 94 44.37 59.70 15.16
C HIS A 94 45.20 58.41 15.32
N LEU A 95 44.61 57.33 15.86
CA LEU A 95 45.19 55.99 15.81
C LEU A 95 45.30 55.46 14.37
N GLU A 96 44.34 55.81 13.48
CA GLU A 96 44.41 55.47 12.05
C GLU A 96 45.51 56.26 11.34
N SER A 97 45.62 57.57 11.61
CA SER A 97 46.61 58.46 10.98
C SER A 97 48.02 58.38 11.59
N GLN A 98 48.19 57.64 12.68
CA GLN A 98 49.42 57.55 13.48
C GLN A 98 50.00 58.90 13.94
N ASP A 99 49.14 59.92 14.12
CA ASP A 99 49.55 61.27 14.47
C ASP A 99 49.85 61.36 15.98
N LYS A 100 51.12 61.14 16.34
CA LYS A 100 51.58 61.03 17.72
C LYS A 100 51.32 62.29 18.56
N ASP A 101 51.51 63.47 17.98
CA ASP A 101 51.42 64.72 18.73
C ASP A 101 49.96 65.07 18.99
N LYS A 102 49.07 64.82 18.02
CA LYS A 102 47.62 64.91 18.25
C LYS A 102 47.12 63.86 19.24
N LEU A 103 47.53 62.59 19.10
CA LEU A 103 47.19 61.52 20.04
C LEU A 103 47.57 61.92 21.47
N LYS A 104 48.83 62.32 21.68
CA LYS A 104 49.33 62.78 22.97
C LYS A 104 48.48 63.94 23.51
N SER A 105 48.22 64.97 22.72
CA SER A 105 47.46 66.15 23.18
C SER A 105 45.99 65.84 23.56
N ASN A 106 45.37 64.82 22.96
CA ASN A 106 44.01 64.41 23.33
C ASN A 106 44.02 63.47 24.55
N PHE A 107 45.05 62.63 24.73
CA PHE A 107 45.23 61.88 25.99
C PHE A 107 45.51 62.83 27.18
N GLU A 108 46.37 63.83 26.99
CA GLU A 108 46.65 64.89 27.99
C GLU A 108 45.42 65.76 28.30
N TYR A 109 44.41 65.81 27.42
CA TYR A 109 43.14 66.47 27.71
C TYR A 109 42.26 65.66 28.68
N LEU A 110 42.20 64.33 28.52
CA LEU A 110 41.34 63.48 29.36
C LEU A 110 41.70 63.65 30.84
N GLU A 111 43.00 63.48 31.15
CA GLU A 111 43.66 63.90 32.39
C GLU A 111 45.18 63.65 32.29
N THR A 112 45.95 64.05 33.30
CA THR A 112 47.35 63.59 33.50
C THR A 112 47.47 62.07 33.71
N THR A 113 46.38 61.40 34.12
CA THR A 113 46.29 59.93 34.20
C THR A 113 46.01 59.26 32.85
N TRP A 114 45.72 60.06 31.81
CA TRP A 114 45.22 59.64 30.49
C TRP A 114 43.89 58.85 30.50
N CYS A 115 43.24 58.74 31.66
CA CYS A 115 41.86 58.29 31.81
C CYS A 115 40.90 59.49 31.84
N PRO A 116 39.65 59.38 31.31
CA PRO A 116 38.61 60.31 31.70
C PRO A 116 38.35 60.25 33.21
N LYS A 117 37.91 61.36 33.80
CA LYS A 117 37.21 61.35 35.09
C LYS A 117 35.80 60.81 34.85
N ILE A 118 35.32 59.95 35.76
CA ILE A 118 33.99 59.35 35.69
C ILE A 118 33.11 60.08 36.71
N ILE A 119 32.31 61.04 36.22
CA ILE A 119 31.64 62.06 37.03
C ILE A 119 30.13 62.15 36.77
N ASP A 120 29.64 61.51 35.71
CA ASP A 120 28.25 61.49 35.26
C ASP A 120 28.02 60.25 34.37
N ASP A 121 26.77 59.97 33.97
CA ASP A 121 26.46 58.78 33.16
C ASP A 121 27.09 58.85 31.74
N LYS A 122 27.38 60.05 31.24
CA LYS A 122 28.01 60.27 29.92
C LYS A 122 29.50 59.88 29.94
N THR A 123 30.23 60.30 30.97
CA THR A 123 31.62 59.92 31.21
C THR A 123 31.74 58.47 31.68
N TYR A 124 30.76 57.93 32.39
CA TYR A 124 30.66 56.49 32.67
C TYR A 124 30.51 55.66 31.39
N ALA A 125 29.56 56.01 30.51
CA ALA A 125 29.37 55.35 29.22
C ALA A 125 30.64 55.42 28.34
N LEU A 126 31.28 56.60 28.28
CA LEU A 126 32.58 56.80 27.65
C LEU A 126 33.63 55.85 28.25
N GLY A 127 33.73 55.81 29.57
CA GLY A 127 34.71 54.98 30.28
C GLY A 127 34.52 53.49 30.03
N CYS A 128 33.28 52.96 30.02
CA CYS A 128 33.00 51.57 29.69
C CYS A 128 33.48 51.19 28.28
N VAL A 129 33.16 52.02 27.28
CA VAL A 129 33.55 51.83 25.88
C VAL A 129 35.07 51.92 25.72
N PHE A 130 35.70 52.92 26.34
CA PHE A 130 37.14 53.13 26.27
C PHE A 130 37.91 52.05 27.04
N TYR A 131 37.36 51.54 28.14
CA TYR A 131 37.89 50.38 28.86
C TYR A 131 37.86 49.11 28.00
N ALA A 132 36.73 48.80 27.35
CA ALA A 132 36.64 47.64 26.45
C ALA A 132 37.70 47.72 25.33
N PHE A 133 37.82 48.88 24.68
CA PHE A 133 38.81 49.12 23.63
C PHE A 133 40.25 48.98 24.13
N LEU A 134 40.60 49.61 25.26
CA LEU A 134 41.94 49.54 25.82
C LEU A 134 42.28 48.13 26.34
N ASN A 135 41.32 47.43 26.95
CA ASN A 135 41.49 46.06 27.43
C ASN A 135 41.69 45.08 26.26
N ALA A 136 40.84 45.15 25.23
CA ALA A 136 40.96 44.32 24.03
C ALA A 136 42.24 44.62 23.22
N LEU A 137 42.75 45.85 23.26
CA LEU A 137 44.07 46.21 22.72
C LEU A 137 45.25 45.66 23.55
N VAL A 138 45.12 45.59 24.88
CA VAL A 138 46.23 45.22 25.79
C VAL A 138 46.32 43.71 26.02
N ASP A 139 45.20 42.99 26.14
CA ASP A 139 45.18 41.54 26.40
C ASP A 139 45.95 40.76 25.30
N PRO A 140 47.04 40.04 25.62
CA PRO A 140 47.80 39.27 24.65
C PRO A 140 47.04 38.10 23.99
N LYS A 141 45.84 37.76 24.47
CA LYS A 141 45.01 36.67 23.91
C LYS A 141 44.20 37.09 22.68
N THR A 142 43.82 38.36 22.54
CA THR A 142 42.91 38.80 21.46
C THR A 142 43.58 38.79 20.09
N GLU A 143 42.79 38.62 19.02
CA GLU A 143 43.29 38.85 17.65
C GLU A 143 43.59 40.34 17.41
N LEU A 144 42.81 41.25 18.01
CA LEU A 144 43.04 42.70 17.98
C LEU A 144 44.45 43.07 18.46
N ASN A 145 44.93 42.51 19.56
CA ASN A 145 46.28 42.75 20.08
C ASN A 145 47.37 42.28 19.10
N LYS A 146 47.13 41.20 18.36
CA LYS A 146 48.05 40.67 17.32
C LYS A 146 48.07 41.58 16.09
N ASP A 147 46.90 41.97 15.57
CA ASP A 147 46.79 42.92 14.45
C ASP A 147 47.40 44.30 14.80
N PHE A 148 47.16 44.80 16.02
CA PHE A 148 47.78 46.03 16.54
C PHE A 148 49.31 45.93 16.57
N LYS A 149 49.86 44.81 17.09
CA LYS A 149 51.30 44.54 17.08
C LYS A 149 51.88 44.48 15.66
N ASN A 150 51.15 43.90 14.72
CA ASN A 150 51.54 43.81 13.31
C ASN A 150 51.54 45.19 12.64
N LYS A 151 50.47 45.99 12.83
CA LYS A 151 50.30 47.31 12.20
C LYS A 151 51.24 48.40 12.73
N LEU A 152 51.58 48.40 14.01
CA LEU A 152 52.62 49.31 14.54
C LEU A 152 54.05 48.82 14.25
N GLY A 153 54.21 47.52 14.01
CA GLY A 153 55.51 46.85 13.88
C GLY A 153 56.18 46.59 15.23
N TRP A 154 56.94 45.48 15.27
CA TRP A 154 57.55 44.89 16.47
C TRP A 154 58.34 45.84 17.37
N VAL A 155 58.95 46.90 16.81
CA VAL A 155 59.76 47.87 17.59
C VAL A 155 58.88 48.91 18.31
N LYS A 156 57.72 49.27 17.76
CA LYS A 156 56.84 50.32 18.32
C LYS A 156 55.76 49.76 19.23
N ALA A 157 55.22 48.58 18.91
CA ALA A 157 54.10 48.01 19.66
C ALA A 157 54.37 47.79 21.17
N PRO A 158 55.54 47.29 21.61
CA PRO A 158 55.84 47.16 23.04
C PRO A 158 55.83 48.49 23.79
N PHE A 159 56.32 49.57 23.17
CA PHE A 159 56.31 50.90 23.77
C PHE A 159 54.88 51.41 24.01
N VAL A 160 53.98 51.22 23.03
CA VAL A 160 52.58 51.66 23.15
C VAL A 160 51.78 50.76 24.09
N LEU A 161 52.03 49.45 24.11
CA LEU A 161 51.37 48.54 25.05
C LEU A 161 51.81 48.79 26.50
N ASN A 162 53.10 49.09 26.73
CA ASN A 162 53.60 49.50 28.05
C ASN A 162 53.06 50.89 28.48
N PHE A 163 52.60 51.71 27.55
CA PHE A 163 51.98 53.02 27.79
C PHE A 163 50.47 52.88 28.09
N LEU A 164 49.76 51.97 27.41
CA LEU A 164 48.31 51.76 27.59
C LEU A 164 47.96 50.80 28.73
N SER A 165 48.79 49.78 29.01
CA SER A 165 48.54 48.82 30.09
C SER A 165 48.37 49.45 31.50
N PRO A 166 49.09 50.52 31.88
CA PRO A 166 48.84 51.30 33.10
C PRO A 166 47.45 51.94 33.20
N ILE A 167 46.83 52.28 32.06
CA ILE A 167 45.57 53.03 31.99
C ILE A 167 44.37 52.12 32.32
N VAL A 168 44.40 50.87 31.85
CA VAL A 168 43.32 49.87 32.02
C VAL A 168 42.86 49.71 33.47
N PRO A 169 43.72 49.42 34.48
CA PRO A 169 43.28 49.24 35.87
C PRO A 169 42.82 50.55 36.53
N VAL A 170 43.38 51.71 36.14
CA VAL A 170 42.95 53.02 36.68
C VAL A 170 41.54 53.35 36.18
N LEU A 171 41.26 53.13 34.90
CA LEU A 171 39.92 53.31 34.33
C LEU A 171 38.93 52.31 34.90
N PHE A 172 39.33 51.04 35.08
CA PHE A 172 38.51 50.01 35.71
C PHE A 172 38.06 50.43 37.11
N ASN A 173 38.99 50.82 38.00
CA ASN A 173 38.64 51.23 39.36
C ASN A 173 37.72 52.47 39.36
N ARG A 174 37.88 53.43 38.43
CA ARG A 174 36.96 54.57 38.30
C ARG A 174 35.54 54.15 37.92
N LEU A 175 35.39 53.17 37.02
CA LEU A 175 34.10 52.60 36.64
C LEU A 175 33.45 51.81 37.79
N GLU A 176 34.25 51.08 38.58
CA GLU A 176 33.77 50.42 39.79
C GLU A 176 33.35 51.41 40.87
N VAL A 177 34.09 52.52 41.05
CA VAL A 177 33.71 53.63 41.94
C VAL A 177 32.36 54.18 41.51
N TYR A 178 32.16 54.48 40.23
CA TYR A 178 30.87 54.99 39.78
C TYR A 178 29.73 53.98 40.01
N GLU A 179 29.88 52.70 39.63
CA GLU A 179 28.83 51.68 39.84
C GLU A 179 28.49 51.40 41.31
N ALA A 180 29.48 51.40 42.21
CA ALA A 180 29.26 51.19 43.64
C ALA A 180 28.51 52.35 44.31
N HIS A 181 28.64 53.56 43.77
CA HIS A 181 28.05 54.79 44.32
C HIS A 181 26.83 55.31 43.55
N LYS A 182 26.45 54.71 42.42
CA LYS A 182 25.12 54.90 41.80
C LYS A 182 24.04 54.73 42.86
N LYS A 183 23.13 55.70 42.95
CA LYS A 183 22.09 55.81 44.00
C LYS A 183 21.48 54.46 44.41
N ASP A 184 20.91 53.70 43.49
CA ASP A 184 20.31 52.38 43.75
C ASP A 184 21.28 51.34 44.35
N THR A 185 22.54 51.34 43.94
CA THR A 185 23.57 50.47 44.53
C THR A 185 23.95 50.94 45.92
N LEU A 186 24.14 52.26 46.06
CA LEU A 186 24.55 52.92 47.29
C LEU A 186 23.51 52.74 48.40
N GLU A 187 22.24 53.06 48.11
CA GLU A 187 21.12 52.92 49.05
C GLU A 187 20.93 51.45 49.47
N ARG A 188 21.02 50.48 48.54
CA ARG A 188 20.92 49.05 48.86
C ARG A 188 22.10 48.57 49.72
N THR A 189 23.33 48.99 49.42
CA THR A 189 24.53 48.55 50.16
C THR A 189 24.64 49.21 51.54
N VAL A 190 24.22 50.48 51.67
CA VAL A 190 24.10 51.16 52.96
C VAL A 190 22.99 50.53 53.81
N HIS A 191 21.82 50.25 53.24
CA HIS A 191 20.71 49.57 53.95
C HIS A 191 21.09 48.16 54.38
N PHE A 192 21.79 47.40 53.54
CA PHE A 192 22.40 46.11 53.87
C PHE A 192 23.31 46.24 55.11
N LEU A 193 24.27 47.16 55.08
CA LEU A 193 25.25 47.31 56.17
C LEU A 193 24.60 47.83 57.47
N GLN A 194 23.46 48.52 57.39
CA GLN A 194 22.63 48.94 58.52
C GLN A 194 21.70 47.85 59.07
N LYS A 195 21.32 46.85 58.25
CA LYS A 195 20.40 45.76 58.63
C LYS A 195 21.07 44.43 58.96
N LYS A 196 22.30 44.18 58.52
CA LYS A 196 23.01 42.89 58.69
C LYS A 196 22.91 42.30 60.11
N ASP A 197 23.01 43.16 61.14
CA ASP A 197 23.01 42.76 62.56
C ASP A 197 21.61 42.40 63.09
N LYS A 198 20.54 42.76 62.36
CA LYS A 198 19.14 42.44 62.67
C LYS A 198 18.61 41.26 61.87
N TRP A 199 19.14 41.01 60.68
CA TRP A 199 18.68 39.91 59.85
C TRP A 199 18.91 38.54 60.51
N GLY A 200 19.94 38.38 61.34
CA GLY A 200 20.08 37.17 62.17
C GLY A 200 18.87 36.96 63.10
N GLU A 201 18.46 38.00 63.84
CA GLU A 201 17.29 37.95 64.74
C GLU A 201 15.97 37.72 63.98
N GLU A 202 15.78 38.41 62.85
CA GLU A 202 14.58 38.29 61.99
C GLU A 202 14.46 36.89 61.37
N LEU A 203 15.57 36.24 61.01
CA LEU A 203 15.60 34.95 60.32
C LEU A 203 15.64 33.75 61.29
N GLU A 204 16.28 33.87 62.45
CA GLU A 204 16.17 32.87 63.53
C GLU A 204 14.73 32.78 64.06
N ALA A 205 14.02 33.91 64.17
CA ALA A 205 12.61 33.94 64.53
C ALA A 205 11.71 33.30 63.46
N PHE A 206 12.08 33.43 62.18
CA PHE A 206 11.38 32.80 61.06
C PHE A 206 11.62 31.29 61.01
N GLY A 207 12.87 30.83 61.11
CA GLY A 207 13.22 29.41 61.16
C GLY A 207 12.50 28.67 62.29
N LYS A 208 12.41 29.28 63.49
CA LYS A 208 11.65 28.73 64.63
C LYS A 208 10.14 28.70 64.44
N ALA A 209 9.58 29.51 63.54
CA ALA A 209 8.18 29.48 63.18
C ALA A 209 7.88 28.41 62.10
N THR A 210 8.87 28.08 61.25
CA THR A 210 8.74 27.04 60.23
C THR A 210 9.15 25.65 60.73
N SER A 211 10.09 25.53 61.67
CA SER A 211 10.49 24.27 62.31
C SER A 211 9.49 23.79 63.39
N SER A 212 8.24 24.25 63.34
CA SER A 212 7.21 23.97 64.35
C SER A 212 6.79 22.49 64.32
N ASP A 213 6.53 21.92 65.49
CA ASP A 213 5.93 20.59 65.65
C ASP A 213 4.62 20.45 64.83
N GLU A 214 3.96 21.55 64.50
CA GLU A 214 2.77 21.60 63.63
C GLU A 214 2.99 21.02 62.22
N ILE A 215 4.22 21.08 61.67
CA ILE A 215 4.52 20.43 60.37
C ILE A 215 4.63 18.90 60.54
N GLN A 216 5.08 18.40 61.69
CA GLN A 216 5.08 16.96 61.99
C GLN A 216 3.68 16.47 62.40
N LEU A 217 2.90 17.27 63.12
CA LEU A 217 1.52 16.94 63.46
C LEU A 217 0.63 16.81 62.19
N LEU A 218 0.93 17.61 61.16
CA LEU A 218 0.34 17.48 59.81
C LEU A 218 0.82 16.24 59.02
N LEU A 219 1.94 15.62 59.39
CA LEU A 219 2.36 14.31 58.86
C LEU A 219 1.66 13.14 59.58
N GLU A 220 1.35 13.29 60.88
CA GLU A 220 0.63 12.28 61.68
C GLU A 220 -0.90 12.32 61.53
N THR A 221 -1.46 13.18 60.67
CA THR A 221 -2.92 13.33 60.52
C THR A 221 -3.53 12.26 59.62
N ASP A 222 -3.62 11.02 60.12
CA ASP A 222 -4.30 9.81 59.61
C ASP A 222 -5.08 9.96 58.28
N PHE A 223 -4.36 10.08 57.17
CA PHE A 223 -4.72 9.37 55.95
C PHE A 223 -3.91 8.08 55.95
N ASP A 224 -4.56 6.92 55.87
CA ASP A 224 -3.82 5.66 55.64
C ASP A 224 -3.35 5.63 54.18
N LEU A 225 -2.19 6.25 53.95
CA LEU A 225 -1.55 6.40 52.65
C LEU A 225 -1.15 5.06 52.00
N THR A 226 -1.33 3.93 52.70
CA THR A 226 -0.95 2.58 52.27
C THR A 226 -2.10 1.70 51.82
N GLY A 227 -3.36 2.10 52.04
CA GLY A 227 -4.53 1.35 51.58
C GLY A 227 -4.81 1.49 50.08
N GLU A 228 -5.09 0.39 49.39
CA GLU A 228 -5.58 0.35 48.00
C GLU A 228 -7.05 0.78 47.85
N VAL A 229 -7.65 1.39 48.89
CA VAL A 229 -9.05 1.77 48.91
C VAL A 229 -9.25 3.00 48.00
N PRO A 230 -10.13 2.94 46.98
CA PRO A 230 -10.40 4.09 46.13
C PRO A 230 -11.05 5.22 46.92
N LEU A 231 -10.37 6.37 46.99
CA LEU A 231 -10.85 7.57 47.69
C LEU A 231 -12.28 7.95 47.27
N GLU A 232 -13.05 8.46 48.23
CA GLU A 232 -14.36 9.06 48.00
C GLU A 232 -14.21 10.53 47.52
N GLU A 233 -15.24 11.05 46.83
CA GLU A 233 -15.23 12.42 46.30
C GLU A 233 -14.97 13.47 47.39
N ALA A 234 -15.55 13.28 48.59
CA ALA A 234 -15.35 14.14 49.74
C ALA A 234 -13.89 14.14 50.25
N GLU A 235 -13.17 13.03 50.08
CA GLU A 235 -11.76 12.92 50.44
C GLU A 235 -10.86 13.59 49.39
N LEU A 236 -11.19 13.47 48.10
CA LEU A 236 -10.53 14.19 47.03
C LEU A 236 -10.70 15.71 47.17
N GLN A 237 -11.91 16.20 47.47
CA GLN A 237 -12.15 17.63 47.75
C GLN A 237 -11.35 18.11 48.98
N ARG A 238 -11.24 17.27 50.02
CA ARG A 238 -10.41 17.56 51.21
C ARG A 238 -8.91 17.62 50.87
N LEU A 239 -8.40 16.67 50.09
CA LEU A 239 -7.01 16.67 49.61
C LEU A 239 -6.70 17.88 48.73
N GLN A 240 -7.60 18.26 47.81
CA GLN A 240 -7.45 19.45 46.97
C GLN A 240 -7.36 20.74 47.81
N THR A 241 -8.13 20.82 48.90
CA THR A 241 -8.07 21.94 49.86
C THR A 241 -6.69 22.00 50.53
N ILE A 242 -6.20 20.87 51.07
CA ILE A 242 -4.88 20.76 51.72
C ILE A 242 -3.75 21.10 50.74
N ILE A 243 -3.80 20.61 49.49
CA ILE A 243 -2.84 20.93 48.42
C ILE A 243 -2.81 22.44 48.13
N THR A 244 -3.97 23.10 48.13
CA THR A 244 -4.08 24.54 47.88
C THR A 244 -3.46 25.36 49.02
N GLU A 245 -3.76 25.00 50.27
CA GLU A 245 -3.16 25.62 51.46
C GLU A 245 -1.64 25.40 51.51
N LYS A 246 -1.17 24.19 51.18
CA LYS A 246 0.27 23.85 51.13
C LYS A 246 1.01 24.61 50.02
N LYS A 247 0.40 24.80 48.84
CA LYS A 247 0.97 25.67 47.79
C LYS A 247 1.15 27.10 48.27
N GLN A 248 0.14 27.68 48.95
CA GLN A 248 0.24 29.02 49.49
C GLN A 248 1.31 29.15 50.59
N GLN A 249 1.50 28.12 51.42
CA GLN A 249 2.60 28.04 52.39
C GLN A 249 3.98 28.01 51.70
N VAL A 250 4.16 27.16 50.70
CA VAL A 250 5.40 27.04 49.89
C VAL A 250 5.74 28.35 49.19
N GLU A 251 4.77 29.01 48.55
CA GLU A 251 4.99 30.29 47.88
C GLU A 251 5.39 31.42 48.86
N GLY A 252 4.72 31.50 50.01
CA GLY A 252 5.06 32.47 51.06
C GLY A 252 6.45 32.25 51.67
N LEU A 253 6.81 30.99 51.92
CA LEU A 253 8.14 30.60 52.40
C LEU A 253 9.22 30.93 51.37
N ARG A 254 9.05 30.52 50.12
CA ARG A 254 9.97 30.79 49.01
C ARG A 254 10.17 32.29 48.77
N ALA A 255 9.10 33.09 48.81
CA ALA A 255 9.18 34.55 48.69
C ALA A 255 9.94 35.19 49.86
N THR A 256 9.79 34.65 51.07
CA THR A 256 10.49 35.14 52.28
C THR A 256 11.99 34.81 52.22
N ILE A 257 12.34 33.56 51.90
CA ILE A 257 13.73 33.13 51.66
C ILE A 257 14.38 34.00 50.56
N GLN A 258 13.68 34.26 49.45
CA GLN A 258 14.17 35.13 48.38
C GLN A 258 14.37 36.58 48.83
N ALA A 259 13.52 37.11 49.72
CA ALA A 259 13.68 38.46 50.27
C ALA A 259 14.88 38.60 51.23
N PHE A 260 15.27 37.52 51.90
CA PHE A 260 16.47 37.45 52.74
C PHE A 260 17.74 37.00 51.99
N ARG A 261 17.64 36.51 50.74
CA ARG A 261 18.78 36.01 49.97
C ARG A 261 19.69 37.16 49.51
N LEU A 262 20.88 37.20 50.08
CA LEU A 262 21.86 38.27 49.87
C LEU A 262 22.71 38.00 48.60
N PRO A 263 23.25 39.04 47.94
CA PRO A 263 24.24 38.85 46.89
C PRO A 263 25.53 38.24 47.48
N GLU A 264 26.24 37.43 46.72
CA GLU A 264 27.46 36.73 47.17
C GLU A 264 28.61 37.70 47.54
N THR A 265 28.69 38.85 46.86
CA THR A 265 29.70 39.89 47.10
C THR A 265 29.07 41.28 47.07
N ILE A 266 29.63 42.20 47.86
CA ILE A 266 29.37 43.64 47.73
C ILE A 266 30.65 44.43 47.56
N LYS A 267 30.52 45.56 46.85
CA LYS A 267 31.58 46.52 46.58
C LYS A 267 31.53 47.61 47.63
N ILE A 268 32.43 47.53 48.61
CA ILE A 268 32.50 48.47 49.72
C ILE A 268 33.65 49.45 49.45
N SER A 269 33.33 50.74 49.53
CA SER A 269 34.32 51.81 49.67
C SER A 269 34.31 52.32 51.12
N ARG A 270 35.37 53.01 51.54
CA ARG A 270 35.41 53.63 52.87
C ARG A 270 34.22 54.60 53.10
N TYR A 271 33.79 55.31 52.06
CA TYR A 271 32.61 56.17 52.11
C TYR A 271 31.30 55.39 52.35
N ILE A 272 31.14 54.21 51.77
CA ILE A 272 29.97 53.35 52.00
C ILE A 272 29.92 52.87 53.47
N GLU A 273 31.07 52.52 54.07
CA GLU A 273 31.15 52.21 55.50
C GLU A 273 30.78 53.41 56.39
N LEU A 274 31.27 54.59 56.03
CA LEU A 274 31.03 55.84 56.75
C LEU A 274 29.55 56.27 56.70
N LEU A 275 28.84 56.02 55.59
CA LEU A 275 27.39 56.22 55.45
C LEU A 275 26.57 55.16 56.19
N ALA A 276 27.02 53.90 56.20
CA ALA A 276 26.35 52.84 56.93
C ALA A 276 26.34 53.09 58.45
N ASN A 277 27.39 53.71 58.99
CA ASN A 277 27.46 54.09 60.39
C ASN A 277 26.74 55.43 60.67
N PRO A 278 25.60 55.45 61.39
CA PRO A 278 24.84 56.67 61.68
C PRO A 278 25.50 57.61 62.70
N THR A 279 26.68 57.27 63.23
CA THR A 279 27.46 58.12 64.17
C THR A 279 28.57 58.92 63.50
N THR A 280 28.78 58.78 62.19
CA THR A 280 29.85 59.46 61.46
C THR A 280 29.57 60.97 61.25
N ASP A 281 30.60 61.80 61.38
CA ASP A 281 30.55 63.23 61.04
C ASP A 281 30.32 63.46 59.52
N PRO A 282 29.29 64.22 59.12
CA PRO A 282 29.02 64.56 57.71
C PRO A 282 30.20 65.21 56.95
N GLU A 283 31.09 65.95 57.61
CA GLU A 283 32.26 66.53 56.93
C GLU A 283 33.30 65.46 56.57
N VAL A 284 33.45 64.41 57.40
CA VAL A 284 34.31 63.25 57.08
C VAL A 284 33.74 62.45 55.91
N ILE A 285 32.42 62.31 55.84
CA ILE A 285 31.71 61.71 54.69
C ILE A 285 31.97 62.52 53.41
N LYS A 286 31.87 63.86 53.46
CA LYS A 286 32.18 64.74 52.33
C LYS A 286 33.64 64.60 51.89
N GLU A 287 34.60 64.66 52.81
CA GLU A 287 36.02 64.52 52.48
C GLU A 287 36.32 63.20 51.77
N GLU A 288 35.75 62.08 52.22
CA GLU A 288 36.03 60.77 51.62
C GLU A 288 35.41 60.63 50.23
N TRP A 289 34.17 61.11 50.03
CA TRP A 289 33.53 61.16 48.71
C TRP A 289 34.33 61.99 47.70
N LEU A 290 34.85 63.14 48.15
CA LEU A 290 35.64 64.03 47.31
C LEU A 290 36.94 63.38 46.83
N LYS A 291 37.58 62.53 47.65
CA LYS A 291 38.77 61.76 47.27
C LYS A 291 38.47 60.68 46.22
N LEU A 292 37.30 60.03 46.30
CA LEU A 292 36.87 58.96 45.39
C LEU A 292 36.71 59.46 43.94
N PHE A 293 36.05 60.61 43.75
CA PHE A 293 35.77 61.16 42.42
C PHE A 293 36.81 62.16 41.92
N ASN A 294 37.65 62.72 42.81
CA ASN A 294 38.71 63.67 42.47
C ASN A 294 40.09 63.23 43.02
N PRO A 295 40.63 62.08 42.58
CA PRO A 295 41.95 61.62 42.99
C PRO A 295 43.06 62.59 42.53
N PRO A 296 44.20 62.67 43.25
CA PRO A 296 45.27 63.62 42.93
C PRO A 296 45.96 63.33 41.59
N THR A 297 46.26 64.37 40.84
CA THR A 297 46.62 64.35 39.41
C THR A 297 48.09 64.01 39.08
N ASP A 298 48.86 63.40 39.98
CA ASP A 298 50.31 63.13 39.76
C ASP A 298 50.72 61.68 40.09
N PRO A 299 50.22 60.67 39.36
CA PRO A 299 50.57 59.27 39.56
C PRO A 299 52.00 58.91 39.06
N VAL A 300 52.74 59.88 38.51
CA VAL A 300 54.03 59.64 37.82
C VAL A 300 55.23 59.93 38.71
N LYS A 301 55.09 60.82 39.72
CA LYS A 301 56.16 61.11 40.67
C LYS A 301 56.25 60.11 41.83
N ASP A 302 55.12 59.56 42.25
CA ASP A 302 55.11 58.48 43.24
C ASP A 302 55.38 57.14 42.53
N LYS A 303 56.34 56.36 43.05
CA LYS A 303 56.87 55.16 42.35
C LYS A 303 56.11 53.88 42.66
N GLY A 304 55.23 53.89 43.66
CA GLY A 304 54.09 53.00 43.70
C GLY A 304 52.92 53.70 42.98
N TYR A 305 52.16 52.97 42.16
CA TYR A 305 50.98 53.50 41.49
C TYR A 305 50.09 54.24 42.50
N GLY A 306 50.02 55.56 42.36
CA GLY A 306 49.50 56.46 43.40
C GLY A 306 48.10 56.05 43.86
N SER A 307 47.92 55.99 45.19
CA SER A 307 46.82 55.32 45.90
C SER A 307 45.50 55.25 45.14
N ILE A 308 45.34 54.19 44.34
CA ILE A 308 44.04 53.75 43.84
C ILE A 308 43.24 53.40 45.09
N ILE A 309 42.21 54.20 45.42
CA ILE A 309 41.35 53.92 46.57
C ILE A 309 40.63 52.60 46.23
N PRO A 310 40.98 51.49 46.91
CA PRO A 310 40.50 50.20 46.50
C PRO A 310 39.03 50.10 46.85
N ILE A 311 38.22 49.66 45.89
CA ILE A 311 36.95 49.06 46.25
C ILE A 311 37.26 47.66 46.74
N GLU A 312 37.05 47.44 48.03
CA GLU A 312 37.09 46.11 48.58
C GLU A 312 35.79 45.42 48.14
N THR A 313 35.91 44.61 47.09
CA THR A 313 34.89 43.59 46.78
C THR A 313 35.02 42.54 47.86
N ARG A 314 34.13 42.61 48.86
CA ARG A 314 34.14 41.69 50.00
C ARG A 314 33.06 40.63 49.84
N ASP A 315 33.42 39.41 50.21
CA ASP A 315 32.52 38.26 50.29
C ASP A 315 31.53 38.47 51.43
N ILE A 316 30.23 38.30 51.16
CA ILE A 316 29.19 38.54 52.18
C ILE A 316 29.19 37.45 53.26
N SER A 317 29.64 36.23 52.98
CA SER A 317 29.82 35.20 54.02
C SER A 317 30.78 35.65 55.13
N SER A 318 31.75 36.51 54.82
CA SER A 318 32.66 37.10 55.83
C SER A 318 32.01 38.16 56.74
N TYR A 319 30.77 38.57 56.46
CA TYR A 319 29.98 39.52 57.26
C TYR A 319 28.79 38.92 57.98
N LEU A 320 28.45 37.67 57.69
CA LEU A 320 27.32 36.97 58.26
C LEU A 320 27.77 36.18 59.49
N THR A 321 26.88 36.06 60.47
CA THR A 321 27.10 35.13 61.59
C THR A 321 26.88 33.70 61.12
N GLU A 322 27.51 32.75 61.82
CA GLU A 322 27.22 31.32 61.66
C GLU A 322 25.71 31.04 61.83
N ASP A 323 25.04 31.83 62.67
CA ASP A 323 23.62 31.72 62.96
C ASP A 323 22.72 32.17 61.78
N TYR A 324 23.13 33.16 60.97
CA TYR A 324 22.40 33.49 59.73
C TYR A 324 22.49 32.35 58.72
N HIS A 325 23.68 31.76 58.56
CA HIS A 325 23.88 30.64 57.64
C HIS A 325 23.05 29.42 58.07
N ARG A 326 23.07 29.08 59.37
CA ARG A 326 22.23 28.02 59.94
C ARG A 326 20.74 28.29 59.72
N ALA A 327 20.25 29.48 60.06
CA ALA A 327 18.82 29.79 59.93
C ALA A 327 18.34 29.83 58.45
N MET A 328 19.22 30.15 57.50
CA MET A 328 18.95 29.99 56.06
C MET A 328 18.90 28.52 55.64
N GLU A 329 19.80 27.69 56.14
CA GLU A 329 19.84 26.23 55.90
C GLU A 329 18.58 25.56 56.46
N ASP A 330 18.20 25.86 57.71
CA ASP A 330 16.95 25.40 58.37
C ASP A 330 15.70 25.78 57.56
N ALA A 331 15.68 26.98 56.94
CA ALA A 331 14.57 27.48 56.13
C ALA A 331 14.52 26.84 54.73
N GLU A 332 15.67 26.64 54.07
CA GLU A 332 15.73 25.94 52.78
C GLU A 332 15.41 24.42 52.94
N GLU A 333 15.80 23.77 54.06
CA GLU A 333 15.36 22.41 54.40
C GLU A 333 13.84 22.35 54.64
N SER A 334 13.28 23.29 55.41
CA SER A 334 11.83 23.40 55.64
C SER A 334 11.04 23.56 54.34
N LEU A 335 11.57 24.34 53.38
CA LEU A 335 10.98 24.50 52.05
C LEU A 335 11.05 23.18 51.25
N SER A 336 12.21 22.53 51.22
CA SER A 336 12.39 21.25 50.52
C SER A 336 11.48 20.14 51.06
N LEU A 337 11.24 20.12 52.38
CA LEU A 337 10.31 19.18 53.01
C LEU A 337 8.86 19.45 52.58
N LEU A 338 8.42 20.71 52.60
CA LEU A 338 7.06 21.09 52.17
C LEU A 338 6.82 20.87 50.67
N GLU A 339 7.81 21.12 49.82
CA GLU A 339 7.74 20.83 48.38
C GLU A 339 7.68 19.31 48.11
N THR A 340 8.37 18.50 48.91
CA THR A 340 8.29 17.02 48.84
C THR A 340 6.92 16.52 49.29
N GLN A 341 6.38 17.03 50.41
CA GLN A 341 5.03 16.70 50.90
C GLN A 341 3.96 17.06 49.87
N LEU A 342 4.05 18.26 49.28
CA LEU A 342 3.13 18.72 48.24
C LEU A 342 3.12 17.76 47.04
N THR A 343 4.31 17.37 46.56
CA THR A 343 4.46 16.42 45.45
C THR A 343 3.79 15.06 45.75
N GLN A 344 3.92 14.55 46.98
CA GLN A 344 3.29 13.30 47.40
C GLN A 344 1.76 13.40 47.47
N LEU A 345 1.23 14.52 47.96
CA LEU A 345 -0.21 14.80 47.98
C LEU A 345 -0.79 14.93 46.57
N GLU A 346 -0.08 15.60 45.66
CA GLU A 346 -0.49 15.75 44.25
C GLU A 346 -0.50 14.41 43.50
N SER A 347 0.48 13.53 43.73
CA SER A 347 0.47 12.15 43.21
C SER A 347 -0.81 11.41 43.64
N LYS A 348 -1.11 11.42 44.95
CA LYS A 348 -2.24 10.69 45.52
C LYS A 348 -3.60 11.26 45.13
N PHE A 349 -3.71 12.58 45.00
CA PHE A 349 -4.90 13.21 44.45
C PHE A 349 -5.14 12.75 42.99
N ALA A 350 -4.09 12.64 42.18
CA ALA A 350 -4.20 12.14 40.81
C ALA A 350 -4.47 10.62 40.72
N GLU A 351 -3.86 9.81 41.59
CA GLU A 351 -4.15 8.38 41.75
C GLU A 351 -5.65 8.16 42.05
N GLY A 352 -6.18 8.86 43.06
CA GLY A 352 -7.59 8.78 43.45
C GLY A 352 -8.55 9.28 42.39
N LEU A 353 -8.23 10.40 41.72
CA LEU A 353 -9.02 10.93 40.60
C LEU A 353 -9.03 9.96 39.40
N THR A 354 -7.91 9.29 39.13
CA THR A 354 -7.83 8.25 38.09
C THR A 354 -8.65 7.02 38.47
N ALA A 355 -8.67 6.64 39.75
CA ALA A 355 -9.51 5.56 40.26
C ALA A 355 -11.01 5.93 40.33
N GLN A 356 -11.37 7.21 40.46
CA GLN A 356 -12.73 7.70 40.28
C GLN A 356 -13.15 7.64 38.81
N TYR A 357 -12.41 8.30 37.91
CA TYR A 357 -12.72 8.35 36.48
C TYR A 357 -12.79 6.94 35.87
N ARG A 358 -11.92 6.02 36.30
CA ARG A 358 -12.02 4.58 35.97
C ARG A 358 -13.39 3.99 36.30
N ARG A 359 -13.87 4.18 37.54
CA ARG A 359 -15.17 3.66 37.99
C ARG A 359 -16.31 4.26 37.18
N GLU A 360 -16.25 5.56 36.87
CA GLU A 360 -17.26 6.26 36.04
C GLU A 360 -17.32 5.69 34.61
N LEU A 361 -16.17 5.44 33.97
CA LEU A 361 -16.10 4.86 32.63
C LEU A 361 -16.52 3.37 32.61
N GLU A 362 -16.08 2.57 33.59
CA GLU A 362 -16.44 1.14 33.72
C GLU A 362 -17.94 0.98 34.07
N GLN A 363 -18.49 1.87 34.90
CA GLN A 363 -19.93 1.96 35.18
C GLN A 363 -20.72 2.34 33.91
N HIS A 364 -20.31 3.36 33.17
CA HIS A 364 -21.03 3.79 31.96
C HIS A 364 -21.13 2.66 30.92
N VAL A 365 -20.03 1.93 30.64
CA VAL A 365 -20.07 0.78 29.73
C VAL A 365 -21.00 -0.33 30.25
N THR A 366 -21.05 -0.52 31.56
CA THR A 366 -21.96 -1.50 32.19
C THR A 366 -23.43 -1.07 32.06
N GLU A 367 -23.72 0.22 32.25
CA GLU A 367 -25.06 0.81 32.11
C GLU A 367 -25.55 0.76 30.66
N VAL A 368 -24.75 1.21 29.68
CA VAL A 368 -25.10 1.17 28.25
C VAL A 368 -25.37 -0.27 27.76
N LEU A 369 -24.60 -1.25 28.24
CA LEU A 369 -24.81 -2.67 27.91
C LEU A 369 -26.00 -3.31 28.66
N ALA A 370 -26.58 -2.62 29.65
CA ALA A 370 -27.77 -3.06 30.39
C ALA A 370 -29.06 -2.36 29.92
N GLU A 371 -28.99 -1.05 29.58
CA GLU A 371 -30.08 -0.29 28.96
C GLU A 371 -30.40 -0.85 27.56
N HIS A 372 -29.35 -1.23 26.83
CA HIS A 372 -29.46 -1.99 25.59
C HIS A 372 -28.95 -3.41 25.85
N PRO A 373 -29.82 -4.38 26.21
CA PRO A 373 -29.46 -5.80 26.30
C PRO A 373 -29.26 -6.41 24.90
N ILE A 374 -28.60 -7.58 24.82
CA ILE A 374 -28.46 -8.28 23.54
C ILE A 374 -29.82 -8.92 23.21
N PRO A 375 -30.42 -8.70 22.03
CA PRO A 375 -31.65 -9.36 21.66
C PRO A 375 -31.44 -10.88 21.67
N LEU A 376 -32.40 -11.61 22.24
CA LEU A 376 -32.42 -13.07 22.22
C LEU A 376 -32.53 -13.55 20.77
N ALA A 377 -31.59 -14.38 20.33
CA ALA A 377 -31.70 -15.05 19.04
C ALA A 377 -32.94 -15.97 19.05
N PRO A 378 -33.67 -16.10 17.92
CA PRO A 378 -34.74 -17.09 17.79
C PRO A 378 -34.23 -18.52 18.07
N GLU A 379 -35.06 -19.38 18.64
CA GLU A 379 -34.66 -20.75 19.05
C GLU A 379 -34.15 -21.62 17.89
N PHE A 380 -34.50 -21.28 16.64
CA PHE A 380 -34.02 -21.96 15.43
C PHE A 380 -32.65 -21.48 14.94
N LEU A 381 -32.07 -20.42 15.51
CA LEU A 381 -30.86 -19.74 15.00
C LEU A 381 -29.64 -20.01 15.90
N ASP A 382 -28.70 -20.81 15.39
CA ASP A 382 -27.43 -21.14 16.06
C ASP A 382 -26.33 -20.14 15.67
N PHE A 383 -25.70 -19.54 16.68
CA PHE A 383 -24.57 -18.61 16.59
C PHE A 383 -23.25 -19.16 17.18
N ASP A 384 -23.24 -20.37 17.75
CA ASP A 384 -22.03 -20.96 18.36
C ASP A 384 -21.07 -21.58 17.30
N LEU A 385 -21.44 -21.50 16.01
CA LEU A 385 -20.67 -21.94 14.85
C LEU A 385 -19.96 -20.77 14.15
N GLU A 386 -18.79 -21.02 13.53
CA GLU A 386 -18.04 -20.02 12.74
C GLU A 386 -18.86 -19.37 11.60
N THR A 387 -19.92 -20.06 11.17
CA THR A 387 -20.97 -19.54 10.28
C THR A 387 -22.31 -19.81 10.96
N PRO A 388 -23.11 -18.80 11.33
CA PRO A 388 -24.41 -19.05 11.95
C PRO A 388 -25.36 -19.76 10.98
N ARG A 389 -26.33 -20.50 11.52
CA ARG A 389 -27.26 -21.35 10.75
C ARG A 389 -28.65 -21.32 11.35
N TYR A 390 -29.67 -21.44 10.49
CA TYR A 390 -31.03 -21.72 10.93
C TYR A 390 -31.39 -23.20 10.82
N HIS A 391 -32.38 -23.62 11.62
CA HIS A 391 -32.96 -24.96 11.62
C HIS A 391 -34.47 -24.87 11.37
N VAL A 392 -34.89 -25.03 10.10
CA VAL A 392 -36.30 -25.22 9.75
C VAL A 392 -36.66 -26.70 9.90
N THR A 393 -37.72 -26.99 10.66
CA THR A 393 -38.36 -28.30 10.64
C THR A 393 -39.27 -28.38 9.41
N LEU A 394 -38.80 -29.05 8.36
CA LEU A 394 -39.61 -29.36 7.19
C LEU A 394 -40.70 -30.38 7.54
N SER A 395 -41.74 -30.44 6.71
CA SER A 395 -42.88 -31.34 6.87
C SER A 395 -42.55 -32.74 6.38
N ASP A 396 -42.96 -33.76 7.15
CA ASP A 396 -42.87 -35.19 6.77
C ASP A 396 -44.13 -35.69 6.01
N ASP A 397 -45.00 -34.79 5.54
CA ASP A 397 -46.24 -35.18 4.85
C ASP A 397 -45.97 -36.00 3.58
N GLY A 398 -46.69 -37.11 3.42
CA GLY A 398 -46.60 -38.00 2.26
C GLY A 398 -47.19 -37.39 0.98
N ASN A 399 -48.09 -36.41 1.11
CA ASN A 399 -48.64 -35.67 -0.01
C ASN A 399 -47.72 -34.48 -0.36
N PHE A 400 -47.08 -34.57 -1.53
CA PHE A 400 -46.07 -33.61 -1.98
C PHE A 400 -46.53 -32.15 -1.97
N VAL A 401 -47.80 -31.87 -2.28
CA VAL A 401 -48.32 -30.49 -2.31
C VAL A 401 -48.57 -29.97 -0.90
N THR A 402 -49.23 -30.76 -0.04
CA THR A 402 -49.43 -30.42 1.38
C THR A 402 -48.10 -30.19 2.09
N ARG A 403 -47.07 -30.97 1.74
CA ARG A 403 -45.71 -30.80 2.25
C ARG A 403 -45.12 -29.45 1.86
N LEU A 404 -45.12 -29.08 0.57
CA LEU A 404 -44.61 -27.79 0.10
C LEU A 404 -45.41 -26.60 0.67
N GLU A 405 -46.72 -26.72 0.87
CA GLU A 405 -47.53 -25.69 1.54
C GLU A 405 -47.13 -25.50 3.01
N ALA A 406 -46.85 -26.60 3.73
CA ALA A 406 -46.37 -26.57 5.11
C ALA A 406 -44.93 -26.04 5.22
N ASP A 407 -44.02 -26.48 4.34
CA ASP A 407 -42.63 -26.01 4.25
C ASP A 407 -42.62 -24.50 3.98
N LYS A 408 -43.42 -24.03 3.01
CA LYS A 408 -43.60 -22.59 2.73
C LYS A 408 -43.98 -21.82 3.99
N ALA A 409 -45.00 -22.26 4.73
CA ALA A 409 -45.46 -21.57 5.93
C ALA A 409 -44.39 -21.54 7.05
N ALA A 410 -43.56 -22.58 7.14
CA ALA A 410 -42.43 -22.62 8.07
C ALA A 410 -41.34 -21.59 7.68
N TYR A 411 -41.00 -21.48 6.39
CA TYR A 411 -40.07 -20.47 5.90
C TYR A 411 -40.59 -19.03 6.05
N GLU A 412 -41.86 -18.76 5.74
CA GLU A 412 -42.47 -17.43 5.96
C GLU A 412 -42.39 -17.02 7.44
N THR A 413 -42.73 -17.93 8.37
CA THR A 413 -42.66 -17.69 9.83
C THR A 413 -41.22 -17.47 10.31
N MET A 414 -40.25 -18.21 9.76
CA MET A 414 -38.84 -18.03 10.08
C MET A 414 -38.31 -16.68 9.58
N ILE A 415 -38.68 -16.27 8.36
CA ILE A 415 -38.25 -15.00 7.76
C ILE A 415 -38.78 -13.81 8.58
N GLU A 416 -40.07 -13.79 8.97
CA GLU A 416 -40.62 -12.76 9.86
C GLU A 416 -39.86 -12.67 11.20
N SER A 417 -39.50 -13.84 11.76
CA SER A 417 -38.73 -13.93 13.00
C SER A 417 -37.29 -13.43 12.85
N LEU A 418 -36.62 -13.73 11.73
CA LEU A 418 -35.28 -13.23 11.41
C LEU A 418 -35.29 -11.72 11.13
N GLU A 419 -36.27 -11.19 10.40
CA GLU A 419 -36.41 -9.76 10.13
C GLU A 419 -36.66 -8.97 11.42
N THR A 420 -37.47 -9.51 12.34
CA THR A 420 -37.66 -8.97 13.69
C THR A 420 -36.34 -8.95 14.48
N TYR A 421 -35.50 -9.99 14.33
CA TYR A 421 -34.19 -10.05 14.97
C TYR A 421 -33.20 -9.04 14.38
N CYS A 422 -33.16 -8.87 13.04
CA CYS A 422 -32.38 -7.82 12.38
C CYS A 422 -32.78 -6.41 12.85
N LEU A 423 -34.08 -6.13 12.99
CA LEU A 423 -34.55 -4.85 13.49
C LEU A 423 -34.04 -4.57 14.91
N ALA A 424 -34.16 -5.54 15.83
CA ALA A 424 -33.66 -5.39 17.20
C ALA A 424 -32.13 -5.26 17.28
N LEU A 425 -31.38 -5.95 16.42
CA LEU A 425 -29.93 -5.76 16.29
C LEU A 425 -29.56 -4.37 15.74
N SER A 426 -30.32 -3.86 14.77
CA SER A 426 -30.14 -2.52 14.20
C SER A 426 -30.43 -1.41 15.21
N GLU A 427 -31.55 -1.49 15.94
CA GLU A 427 -31.88 -0.54 17.03
C GLU A 427 -30.77 -0.51 18.10
N ARG A 428 -30.30 -1.68 18.52
CA ARG A 428 -29.15 -1.82 19.43
C ARG A 428 -27.85 -1.24 18.84
N LEU A 429 -27.57 -1.49 17.56
CA LEU A 429 -26.35 -1.00 16.90
C LEU A 429 -26.34 0.53 16.83
N ASN A 430 -27.46 1.14 16.47
CA ASN A 430 -27.62 2.60 16.42
C ASN A 430 -27.42 3.22 17.80
N ALA A 431 -28.04 2.66 18.85
CA ALA A 431 -27.85 3.15 20.22
C ALA A 431 -26.39 3.05 20.69
N LEU A 432 -25.70 1.93 20.43
CA LEU A 432 -24.28 1.79 20.76
C LEU A 432 -23.38 2.77 19.98
N GLN A 433 -23.75 3.11 18.74
CA GLN A 433 -23.06 4.13 17.95
C GLN A 433 -23.31 5.54 18.49
N ASP A 434 -24.54 5.89 18.85
CA ASP A 434 -24.89 7.17 19.49
C ASP A 434 -24.13 7.37 20.81
N HIS A 435 -24.00 6.31 21.62
CA HIS A 435 -23.18 6.34 22.84
C HIS A 435 -21.69 6.51 22.55
N TYR A 436 -21.15 5.83 21.54
CA TYR A 436 -19.75 5.97 21.12
C TYR A 436 -19.44 7.39 20.61
N ASP A 437 -20.29 7.94 19.73
CA ASP A 437 -20.13 9.27 19.13
C ASP A 437 -20.25 10.39 20.18
N GLN A 438 -21.03 10.19 21.24
CA GLN A 438 -21.19 11.15 22.35
C GLN A 438 -20.17 10.97 23.48
N PHE A 439 -19.45 9.84 23.55
CA PHE A 439 -18.62 9.44 24.68
C PHE A 439 -17.58 10.50 25.07
N GLU A 440 -16.85 11.08 24.10
CA GLU A 440 -15.86 12.12 24.37
C GLU A 440 -16.45 13.42 24.93
N SER A 441 -17.71 13.73 24.59
CA SER A 441 -18.41 14.93 25.08
C SER A 441 -19.05 14.72 26.45
N ASN A 442 -19.46 13.49 26.76
CA ASN A 442 -20.07 13.13 28.03
C ASN A 442 -19.02 12.85 29.12
N TYR A 443 -17.85 12.33 28.73
CA TYR A 443 -16.73 12.01 29.62
C TYR A 443 -15.44 12.77 29.23
N PRO A 444 -15.44 14.11 29.32
CA PRO A 444 -14.24 14.91 29.08
C PRO A 444 -13.14 14.54 30.09
N LEU A 445 -11.88 14.70 29.70
CA LEU A 445 -10.75 14.42 30.60
C LEU A 445 -10.79 15.36 31.82
N PRO A 446 -10.66 14.84 33.06
CA PRO A 446 -10.56 15.66 34.26
C PRO A 446 -9.42 16.68 34.15
N ILE A 447 -9.71 17.94 34.48
CA ILE A 447 -8.75 19.06 34.37
C ILE A 447 -7.72 18.98 35.50
N THR A 448 -6.74 18.09 35.33
CA THR A 448 -5.55 17.99 36.17
C THR A 448 -4.51 19.06 35.80
N SER A 449 -3.67 19.45 36.77
CA SER A 449 -2.65 20.49 36.58
C SER A 449 -1.26 19.95 36.22
N SER A 450 -1.10 18.63 36.13
CA SER A 450 0.13 17.93 35.78
C SER A 450 -0.01 17.19 34.45
N SER A 451 0.93 17.38 33.53
CA SER A 451 0.95 16.72 32.20
C SER A 451 0.84 15.20 32.26
N ASP A 452 1.50 14.61 33.25
CA ASP A 452 1.84 13.19 33.23
C ASP A 452 0.61 12.31 33.50
N ASN A 453 -0.28 12.79 34.37
CA ASN A 453 -1.56 12.13 34.67
C ASN A 453 -2.58 12.27 33.53
N SER A 454 -2.48 13.33 32.70
CA SER A 454 -3.33 13.48 31.52
C SER A 454 -3.13 12.34 30.53
N SER A 455 -1.90 11.79 30.42
CA SER A 455 -1.61 10.63 29.58
C SER A 455 -2.32 9.36 30.06
N ALA A 456 -2.32 9.08 31.37
CA ALA A 456 -2.95 7.88 31.92
C ALA A 456 -4.48 7.94 31.85
N LEU A 457 -5.07 9.13 32.09
CA LEU A 457 -6.51 9.37 31.92
C LEU A 457 -6.93 9.25 30.44
N GLN A 458 -6.09 9.74 29.51
CA GLN A 458 -6.33 9.59 28.07
C GLN A 458 -6.26 8.13 27.62
N GLU A 459 -5.20 7.39 28.00
CA GLU A 459 -5.06 5.98 27.63
C GLU A 459 -6.26 5.15 28.13
N LEU A 460 -6.70 5.38 29.37
CA LEU A 460 -7.87 4.71 29.94
C LEU A 460 -9.15 5.02 29.15
N ARG A 461 -9.38 6.29 28.81
CA ARG A 461 -10.52 6.73 27.99
C ARG A 461 -10.51 6.11 26.59
N GLU A 462 -9.33 5.96 25.98
CA GLU A 462 -9.12 5.28 24.70
C GLU A 462 -9.36 3.77 24.80
N GLN A 463 -8.93 3.11 25.88
CA GLN A 463 -9.25 1.70 26.16
C GLN A 463 -10.77 1.47 26.27
N THR A 464 -11.50 2.37 26.94
CA THR A 464 -12.97 2.28 27.02
C THR A 464 -13.66 2.50 25.67
N LEU A 465 -13.20 3.47 24.87
CA LEU A 465 -13.67 3.67 23.49
C LEU A 465 -13.44 2.43 22.61
N VAL A 466 -12.29 1.77 22.74
CA VAL A 466 -11.99 0.52 22.02
C VAL A 466 -12.91 -0.63 22.46
N ALA A 467 -13.26 -0.71 23.76
CA ALA A 467 -14.21 -1.70 24.25
C ALA A 467 -15.64 -1.48 23.70
N LEU A 468 -16.11 -0.22 23.67
CA LEU A 468 -17.40 0.15 23.05
C LEU A 468 -17.41 -0.14 21.55
N LEU A 469 -16.37 0.27 20.82
CA LEU A 469 -16.23 0.01 19.38
C LEU A 469 -16.19 -1.50 19.07
N GLY A 470 -15.56 -2.31 19.93
CA GLY A 470 -15.61 -3.77 19.86
C GLY A 470 -17.04 -4.31 19.96
N LYS A 471 -17.90 -3.72 20.81
CA LYS A 471 -19.31 -4.09 20.95
C LYS A 471 -20.19 -3.57 19.80
N VAL A 472 -19.89 -2.41 19.23
CA VAL A 472 -20.49 -1.94 17.97
C VAL A 472 -20.19 -2.95 16.85
N GLN A 473 -18.92 -3.30 16.65
CA GLN A 473 -18.49 -4.21 15.59
C GLN A 473 -19.02 -5.65 15.79
N GLU A 474 -19.13 -6.14 17.02
CA GLU A 474 -19.77 -7.44 17.31
C GLU A 474 -21.24 -7.46 16.85
N ASN A 475 -22.02 -6.43 17.19
CA ASN A 475 -23.43 -6.35 16.83
C ASN A 475 -23.65 -6.11 15.35
N LYS A 476 -22.80 -5.30 14.71
CA LYS A 476 -22.79 -5.19 13.25
C LYS A 476 -22.51 -6.53 12.57
N THR A 477 -21.51 -7.28 13.04
CA THR A 477 -21.18 -8.59 12.46
C THR A 477 -22.35 -9.57 12.55
N LYS A 478 -23.10 -9.56 13.68
CA LYS A 478 -24.33 -10.34 13.85
C LYS A 478 -25.47 -9.88 12.94
N LEU A 479 -25.62 -8.57 12.72
CA LEU A 479 -26.60 -8.01 11.79
C LEU A 479 -26.29 -8.42 10.34
N ASP A 480 -25.08 -8.13 9.87
CA ASP A 480 -24.58 -8.48 8.52
C ASP A 480 -24.76 -9.98 8.24
N GLN A 481 -24.50 -10.85 9.24
CA GLN A 481 -24.74 -12.30 9.16
C GLN A 481 -26.23 -12.68 9.09
N THR A 482 -27.09 -12.04 9.90
CA THR A 482 -28.52 -12.36 9.94
C THR A 482 -29.22 -11.92 8.64
N GLU A 483 -28.84 -10.77 8.06
CA GLU A 483 -29.34 -10.34 6.75
C GLU A 483 -28.95 -11.32 5.62
N GLY A 484 -27.76 -11.92 5.71
CA GLY A 484 -27.35 -13.02 4.84
C GLY A 484 -28.26 -14.25 4.96
N LEU A 485 -28.65 -14.62 6.19
CA LEU A 485 -29.57 -15.73 6.44
C LEU A 485 -31.01 -15.44 5.99
N VAL A 486 -31.51 -14.19 6.18
CA VAL A 486 -32.79 -13.74 5.61
C VAL A 486 -32.78 -13.88 4.08
N THR A 487 -31.67 -13.55 3.44
CA THR A 487 -31.53 -13.65 1.99
C THR A 487 -31.57 -15.12 1.54
N ALA A 488 -30.79 -16.00 2.17
CA ALA A 488 -30.79 -17.44 1.88
C ALA A 488 -32.19 -18.07 2.07
N ALA A 489 -32.85 -17.79 3.19
CA ALA A 489 -34.19 -18.29 3.48
C ALA A 489 -35.24 -17.82 2.45
N ARG A 490 -35.13 -16.57 1.97
CA ARG A 490 -35.99 -16.04 0.90
C ARG A 490 -35.73 -16.69 -0.46
N ASP A 491 -34.52 -17.18 -0.73
CA ASP A 491 -34.19 -17.91 -1.97
C ASP A 491 -34.66 -19.37 -1.91
N GLU A 492 -34.56 -20.03 -0.74
CA GLU A 492 -35.17 -21.34 -0.49
C GLU A 492 -36.70 -21.28 -0.58
N LEU A 493 -37.32 -20.24 -0.02
CA LEU A 493 -38.76 -19.98 -0.17
C LEU A 493 -39.20 -19.83 -1.64
N LYS A 494 -38.44 -19.10 -2.47
CA LYS A 494 -38.74 -18.96 -3.92
C LYS A 494 -38.67 -20.31 -4.64
N ALA A 495 -37.74 -21.18 -4.26
CA ALA A 495 -37.65 -22.52 -4.86
C ALA A 495 -38.90 -23.35 -4.54
N ILE A 496 -39.33 -23.34 -3.27
CA ILE A 496 -40.58 -23.97 -2.83
C ILE A 496 -41.79 -23.38 -3.58
N GLU A 497 -41.88 -22.05 -3.69
CA GLU A 497 -42.98 -21.39 -4.42
C GLU A 497 -43.02 -21.75 -5.92
N GLU A 498 -41.88 -21.87 -6.58
CA GLU A 498 -41.83 -22.27 -7.99
C GLU A 498 -42.14 -23.76 -8.17
N GLU A 499 -41.70 -24.67 -7.30
CA GLU A 499 -42.13 -26.07 -7.32
C GLU A 499 -43.65 -26.20 -7.12
N LEU A 500 -44.20 -25.47 -6.15
CA LEU A 500 -45.64 -25.43 -5.86
C LEU A 500 -46.41 -24.84 -7.06
N ARG A 501 -45.87 -23.82 -7.73
CA ARG A 501 -46.41 -23.27 -8.99
C ARG A 501 -46.36 -24.30 -10.13
N GLN A 502 -45.26 -25.03 -10.29
CA GLN A 502 -45.14 -26.09 -11.30
C GLN A 502 -46.14 -27.23 -11.07
N GLN A 503 -46.46 -27.55 -9.81
CA GLN A 503 -47.49 -28.53 -9.45
C GLN A 503 -48.92 -28.04 -9.67
N SER A 504 -49.16 -26.73 -9.75
CA SER A 504 -50.50 -26.19 -10.08
C SER A 504 -50.94 -26.62 -11.48
N GLY A 505 -52.26 -26.74 -11.71
CA GLY A 505 -52.81 -27.13 -13.01
C GLY A 505 -52.39 -26.19 -14.16
N GLU A 506 -52.21 -24.89 -13.88
CA GLU A 506 -51.71 -23.92 -14.86
C GLU A 506 -50.19 -24.09 -15.11
N GLY A 507 -49.41 -24.41 -14.07
CA GLY A 507 -47.99 -24.73 -14.19
C GLY A 507 -47.73 -25.98 -15.03
N ARG A 508 -48.41 -27.08 -14.71
CA ARG A 508 -48.36 -28.34 -15.48
C ARG A 508 -48.74 -28.13 -16.95
N ALA A 509 -49.83 -27.38 -17.21
CA ALA A 509 -50.24 -27.04 -18.57
C ALA A 509 -49.19 -26.18 -19.31
N ARG A 510 -48.52 -25.25 -18.61
CA ARG A 510 -47.45 -24.43 -19.15
C ARG A 510 -46.20 -25.25 -19.49
N ILE A 511 -45.80 -26.20 -18.63
CA ILE A 511 -44.68 -27.11 -18.89
C ILE A 511 -44.94 -27.95 -20.15
N LEU A 512 -46.14 -28.53 -20.29
CA LEU A 512 -46.51 -29.27 -21.51
C LEU A 512 -46.52 -28.38 -22.76
N ALA A 513 -46.97 -27.12 -22.65
CA ALA A 513 -46.95 -26.15 -23.74
C ALA A 513 -45.53 -25.75 -24.16
N GLU A 514 -44.61 -25.58 -23.20
CA GLU A 514 -43.22 -25.24 -23.47
C GLU A 514 -42.47 -26.41 -24.14
N ILE A 515 -42.67 -27.65 -23.66
CA ILE A 515 -42.11 -28.85 -24.31
C ILE A 515 -42.69 -29.01 -25.73
N GLN A 516 -43.99 -28.76 -25.92
CA GLN A 516 -44.63 -28.75 -27.24
C GLN A 516 -44.03 -27.69 -28.17
N GLU A 517 -43.67 -26.51 -27.66
CA GLU A 517 -42.96 -25.48 -28.44
C GLU A 517 -41.55 -25.92 -28.80
N GLN A 518 -40.79 -26.48 -27.84
CA GLN A 518 -39.44 -27.00 -28.09
C GLN A 518 -39.43 -28.10 -29.17
N ILE A 519 -40.42 -29.01 -29.15
CA ILE A 519 -40.62 -30.01 -30.22
C ILE A 519 -40.85 -29.31 -31.57
N GLY A 520 -41.68 -28.26 -31.62
CA GLY A 520 -41.90 -27.46 -32.83
C GLY A 520 -40.64 -26.77 -33.36
N GLN A 521 -39.84 -26.19 -32.46
CA GLN A 521 -38.56 -25.55 -32.81
C GLN A 521 -37.53 -26.57 -33.34
N LYS A 522 -37.47 -27.77 -32.75
CA LYS A 522 -36.61 -28.88 -33.22
C LYS A 522 -37.05 -29.43 -34.58
N LEU A 523 -38.35 -29.66 -34.78
CA LEU A 523 -38.91 -30.06 -36.09
C LEU A 523 -38.57 -29.05 -37.19
N ALA A 524 -38.80 -27.75 -36.94
CA ALA A 524 -38.48 -26.68 -37.89
C ALA A 524 -36.96 -26.47 -38.11
N THR A 525 -36.11 -27.16 -37.34
CA THR A 525 -34.65 -27.21 -37.54
C THR A 525 -34.26 -28.42 -38.39
N LEU A 526 -34.86 -29.58 -38.12
CA LEU A 526 -34.73 -30.79 -38.93
C LEU A 526 -35.15 -30.57 -40.40
N GLU A 527 -36.28 -29.90 -40.64
CA GLU A 527 -36.75 -29.61 -42.01
C GLU A 527 -35.70 -28.81 -42.82
N LYS A 528 -35.09 -27.78 -42.20
CA LYS A 528 -34.06 -26.95 -42.84
C LYS A 528 -32.79 -27.73 -43.18
N ILE A 529 -32.37 -28.63 -42.29
CA ILE A 529 -31.18 -29.46 -42.53
C ILE A 529 -31.48 -30.48 -43.65
N THR A 530 -32.67 -31.06 -43.67
CA THR A 530 -33.12 -31.98 -44.73
C THR A 530 -33.19 -31.29 -46.11
N GLU A 531 -33.64 -30.03 -46.16
CA GLU A 531 -33.57 -29.20 -47.37
C GLU A 531 -32.11 -28.92 -47.79
N ALA A 532 -31.24 -28.56 -46.84
CA ALA A 532 -29.82 -28.33 -47.12
C ALA A 532 -29.12 -29.59 -47.69
N VAL A 533 -29.35 -30.77 -47.11
CA VAL A 533 -28.84 -32.07 -47.61
C VAL A 533 -29.32 -32.33 -49.04
N THR A 534 -30.60 -32.11 -49.34
CA THR A 534 -31.16 -32.38 -50.67
C THR A 534 -30.72 -31.35 -51.73
N ILE A 535 -30.44 -30.11 -51.35
CA ILE A 535 -29.80 -29.11 -52.24
C ILE A 535 -28.33 -29.46 -52.50
N ALA A 536 -27.56 -29.83 -51.47
CA ALA A 536 -26.16 -30.20 -51.60
C ALA A 536 -25.97 -31.44 -52.49
N LYS A 537 -26.81 -32.48 -52.32
CA LYS A 537 -26.81 -33.66 -53.18
C LYS A 537 -27.18 -33.36 -54.64
N ARG A 538 -28.04 -32.36 -54.91
CA ARG A 538 -28.42 -31.95 -56.28
C ARG A 538 -27.35 -31.14 -57.00
N THR A 539 -26.53 -30.38 -56.29
CA THR A 539 -25.44 -29.58 -56.89
C THR A 539 -24.22 -30.42 -57.26
N LEU A 540 -24.07 -31.62 -56.69
CA LEU A 540 -23.00 -32.58 -56.98
C LEU A 540 -23.19 -33.33 -58.32
N SER A 541 -23.34 -32.60 -59.43
CA SER A 541 -23.42 -33.20 -60.78
C SER A 541 -22.05 -33.73 -61.27
N PRO A 542 -22.01 -34.84 -62.05
CA PRO A 542 -20.75 -35.47 -62.44
C PRO A 542 -19.97 -34.65 -63.47
N LEU A 543 -18.93 -33.97 -63.01
CA LEU A 543 -17.85 -33.46 -63.88
C LEU A 543 -17.07 -34.65 -64.48
N PRO A 544 -16.74 -34.63 -65.77
CA PRO A 544 -16.07 -35.74 -66.44
C PRO A 544 -14.68 -35.99 -65.84
N ASP A 545 -14.34 -37.24 -65.59
CA ASP A 545 -12.99 -37.60 -65.14
C ASP A 545 -11.98 -37.40 -66.28
N ARG A 546 -11.02 -36.52 -66.01
CA ARG A 546 -9.74 -36.47 -66.72
C ARG A 546 -8.74 -37.38 -66.02
N ASP A 547 -7.76 -37.88 -66.76
CA ASP A 547 -6.62 -38.61 -66.20
C ASP A 547 -5.63 -37.63 -65.51
N ILE A 548 -6.06 -37.17 -64.33
CA ILE A 548 -5.30 -36.27 -63.46
C ILE A 548 -4.01 -36.93 -62.96
N HIS A 549 -3.93 -38.27 -62.94
CA HIS A 549 -2.73 -38.98 -62.52
C HIS A 549 -1.63 -38.91 -63.59
N GLY A 550 -1.98 -39.00 -64.88
CA GLY A 550 -1.05 -38.78 -65.99
C GLY A 550 -0.53 -37.35 -66.07
N GLU A 551 -1.42 -36.35 -65.96
CA GLU A 551 -1.03 -34.92 -65.97
C GLU A 551 -0.15 -34.57 -64.75
N LYS A 552 -0.42 -35.15 -63.58
CA LYS A 552 0.40 -35.01 -62.36
C LYS A 552 1.83 -35.53 -62.54
N GLU A 553 2.00 -36.73 -63.11
CA GLU A 553 3.33 -37.30 -63.33
C GLU A 553 4.17 -36.51 -64.34
N ALA A 554 3.54 -35.92 -65.36
CA ALA A 554 4.24 -35.08 -66.33
C ALA A 554 4.87 -33.84 -65.67
N LEU A 555 4.12 -33.12 -64.83
CA LEU A 555 4.60 -31.94 -64.11
C LEU A 555 5.74 -32.26 -63.15
N LEU A 556 5.67 -33.38 -62.42
CA LEU A 556 6.74 -33.81 -61.51
C LEU A 556 8.05 -34.16 -62.26
N ARG A 557 7.96 -34.74 -63.47
CA ARG A 557 9.15 -35.04 -64.29
C ARG A 557 9.81 -33.78 -64.86
N LEU A 558 9.01 -32.80 -65.31
CA LEU A 558 9.51 -31.50 -65.76
C LEU A 558 10.20 -30.75 -64.60
N ALA A 559 9.64 -30.81 -63.39
CA ALA A 559 10.23 -30.17 -62.23
C ALA A 559 11.60 -30.77 -61.84
N GLU A 560 11.76 -32.10 -61.83
CA GLU A 560 13.09 -32.66 -61.50
C GLU A 560 14.11 -32.37 -62.60
N GLN A 561 13.71 -32.34 -63.88
CA GLN A 561 14.57 -31.88 -64.98
C GLN A 561 15.02 -30.42 -64.81
N ARG A 562 14.13 -29.52 -64.37
CA ARG A 562 14.48 -28.14 -64.01
C ARG A 562 15.40 -28.10 -62.80
N LYS A 563 15.18 -28.92 -61.75
CA LYS A 563 16.08 -29.01 -60.59
C LYS A 563 17.48 -29.49 -60.96
N ASP A 564 17.63 -30.47 -61.85
CA ASP A 564 18.95 -30.92 -62.31
C ASP A 564 19.68 -29.85 -63.13
N ALA A 565 19.00 -29.16 -64.05
CA ALA A 565 19.59 -28.05 -64.80
C ALA A 565 20.02 -26.88 -63.89
N LEU A 566 19.24 -26.59 -62.84
CA LEU A 566 19.55 -25.59 -61.83
C LEU A 566 20.76 -25.99 -60.96
N ARG A 567 20.88 -27.27 -60.57
CA ARG A 567 22.05 -27.80 -59.84
C ARG A 567 23.33 -27.62 -60.66
N GLU A 568 23.31 -27.99 -61.94
CA GLU A 568 24.44 -27.80 -62.85
C GLU A 568 24.81 -26.30 -62.98
N ALA A 569 23.81 -25.42 -63.10
CA ALA A 569 24.02 -23.99 -63.21
C ALA A 569 24.67 -23.37 -61.97
N ASP A 570 24.28 -23.75 -60.73
CA ASP A 570 24.95 -23.22 -59.52
C ASP A 570 26.41 -23.69 -59.42
N GLU A 571 26.69 -24.95 -59.78
CA GLU A 571 28.05 -25.52 -59.75
C GLU A 571 28.97 -24.82 -60.76
N GLN A 572 28.53 -24.64 -62.01
CA GLN A 572 29.33 -23.97 -63.03
C GLN A 572 29.49 -22.46 -62.75
N LEU A 573 28.46 -21.80 -62.21
CA LEU A 573 28.57 -20.41 -61.78
C LEU A 573 29.50 -20.25 -60.56
N ALA A 574 29.59 -21.23 -59.66
CA ALA A 574 30.55 -21.24 -58.55
C ALA A 574 32.00 -21.33 -59.05
N ASP A 575 32.28 -22.27 -59.95
CA ASP A 575 33.59 -22.43 -60.59
C ASP A 575 34.00 -21.19 -61.40
N PHE A 576 33.06 -20.57 -62.12
CA PHE A 576 33.30 -19.31 -62.82
C PHE A 576 33.56 -18.15 -61.85
N GLN A 577 32.83 -18.07 -60.73
CA GLN A 577 33.08 -17.07 -59.68
C GLN A 577 34.49 -17.22 -59.12
N GLU A 578 34.90 -18.43 -58.71
CA GLU A 578 36.23 -18.72 -58.17
C GLU A 578 37.34 -18.35 -59.17
N LYS A 579 37.19 -18.71 -60.45
CA LYS A 579 38.14 -18.37 -61.51
C LYS A 579 38.25 -16.87 -61.80
N ILE A 580 37.16 -16.11 -61.63
CA ILE A 580 37.17 -14.64 -61.76
C ILE A 580 37.85 -14.01 -60.53
N GLU A 581 37.57 -14.49 -59.33
CA GLU A 581 38.19 -13.99 -58.08
C GLU A 581 39.69 -14.29 -58.01
N GLN A 582 40.12 -15.49 -58.43
CA GLN A 582 41.53 -15.90 -58.42
C GLN A 582 42.38 -15.34 -59.58
N ARG A 583 41.81 -14.52 -60.47
CA ARG A 583 42.52 -14.03 -61.68
C ARG A 583 43.76 -13.21 -61.32
N TRP A 584 44.91 -13.55 -61.91
CA TRP A 584 46.13 -12.74 -61.86
C TRP A 584 46.25 -11.78 -63.06
N GLY A 585 45.29 -11.84 -63.99
CA GLY A 585 45.19 -11.00 -65.17
C GLY A 585 44.23 -9.82 -64.97
N LEU A 586 44.44 -8.77 -65.76
CA LEU A 586 43.60 -7.56 -65.74
C LEU A 586 42.17 -7.84 -66.25
N TYR A 587 42.02 -8.75 -67.23
CA TYR A 587 40.75 -9.17 -67.82
C TYR A 587 40.44 -10.64 -67.48
N ILE A 588 39.18 -11.05 -67.67
CA ILE A 588 38.73 -12.44 -67.50
C ILE A 588 39.12 -13.26 -68.75
N PRO A 589 39.98 -14.30 -68.65
CA PRO A 589 40.39 -15.04 -69.83
C PRO A 589 39.29 -16.00 -70.30
N ALA A 590 38.87 -15.87 -71.57
CA ALA A 590 37.85 -16.73 -72.19
C ALA A 590 38.18 -18.23 -72.19
N SER A 591 39.45 -18.60 -71.96
CA SER A 591 39.88 -20.00 -71.80
C SER A 591 39.57 -20.62 -70.42
N HIS A 592 39.24 -19.80 -69.42
CA HIS A 592 38.94 -20.25 -68.05
C HIS A 592 37.45 -20.11 -67.74
N VAL A 593 36.83 -19.01 -68.19
CA VAL A 593 35.39 -18.79 -68.14
C VAL A 593 34.89 -18.55 -69.57
N PRO A 594 34.30 -19.58 -70.22
CA PRO A 594 33.81 -19.42 -71.59
C PRO A 594 32.55 -18.55 -71.62
N LYS A 595 32.65 -17.41 -72.32
CA LYS A 595 31.60 -16.37 -72.42
C LYS A 595 30.20 -16.93 -72.65
N ASP A 596 30.07 -17.87 -73.59
CA ASP A 596 28.76 -18.37 -74.01
C ASP A 596 28.15 -19.36 -72.99
N GLN A 597 28.99 -20.07 -72.22
CA GLN A 597 28.52 -20.88 -71.08
C GLN A 597 28.10 -19.99 -69.91
N LEU A 598 28.87 -18.95 -69.59
CA LEU A 598 28.50 -17.96 -68.58
C LEU A 598 27.14 -17.32 -68.91
N LYS A 599 26.91 -16.97 -70.18
CA LYS A 599 25.61 -16.45 -70.64
C LYS A 599 24.46 -17.46 -70.53
N ALA A 600 24.72 -18.74 -70.79
CA ALA A 600 23.73 -19.79 -70.67
C ALA A 600 23.30 -20.02 -69.21
N TYR A 601 24.24 -20.22 -68.29
CA TYR A 601 23.92 -20.48 -66.87
C TYR A 601 23.38 -19.24 -66.13
N LEU A 602 23.73 -18.02 -66.57
CA LEU A 602 23.08 -16.80 -66.09
C LEU A 602 21.63 -16.63 -66.61
N GLU A 603 21.21 -17.39 -67.63
CA GLU A 603 19.95 -17.21 -68.38
C GLU A 603 19.81 -15.74 -68.85
N CYS A 604 20.85 -15.19 -69.48
CA CYS A 604 20.96 -13.75 -69.71
C CYS A 604 19.79 -13.16 -70.52
N THR A 605 19.21 -12.07 -69.99
CA THR A 605 18.47 -11.12 -70.81
C THR A 605 19.38 -10.53 -71.88
N LYS A 606 18.80 -9.98 -72.96
CA LYS A 606 19.59 -9.35 -74.03
C LYS A 606 20.54 -8.27 -73.50
N GLU A 607 20.07 -7.44 -72.57
CA GLU A 607 20.86 -6.34 -71.98
C GLU A 607 22.07 -6.85 -71.20
N LEU A 608 21.91 -7.94 -70.43
CA LEU A 608 23.01 -8.60 -69.73
C LEU A 608 23.96 -9.32 -70.70
N SER A 609 23.43 -9.91 -71.77
CA SER A 609 24.24 -10.50 -72.85
C SER A 609 25.14 -9.43 -73.51
N ASP A 610 24.58 -8.28 -73.87
CA ASP A 610 25.29 -7.18 -74.51
C ASP A 610 26.35 -6.57 -73.55
N TYR A 611 26.05 -6.50 -72.24
CA TYR A 611 27.01 -6.11 -71.20
C TYR A 611 28.20 -7.08 -71.10
N ILE A 612 27.94 -8.39 -71.02
CA ILE A 612 28.99 -9.43 -70.95
C ILE A 612 29.85 -9.42 -72.22
N ASP A 613 29.26 -9.26 -73.41
CA ASP A 613 30.05 -9.10 -74.65
C ASP A 613 31.01 -7.91 -74.55
N SER A 614 30.58 -6.78 -73.97
CA SER A 614 31.43 -5.59 -73.82
C SER A 614 32.65 -5.77 -72.91
N ILE A 615 32.61 -6.74 -71.97
CA ILE A 615 33.75 -7.11 -71.11
C ILE A 615 34.72 -8.00 -71.91
N TYR A 616 34.23 -9.06 -72.55
CA TYR A 616 35.07 -9.98 -73.31
C TYR A 616 35.66 -9.34 -74.59
N GLU A 617 34.96 -8.40 -75.24
CA GLU A 617 35.53 -7.62 -76.34
C GLU A 617 36.75 -6.79 -75.92
N ARG A 618 36.87 -6.38 -74.65
CA ARG A 618 38.07 -5.69 -74.16
C ARG A 618 39.25 -6.65 -74.01
N GLU A 619 39.00 -7.88 -73.56
CA GLU A 619 40.02 -8.94 -73.54
C GLU A 619 40.52 -9.23 -74.97
N GLU A 620 39.61 -9.42 -75.93
CA GLU A 620 39.99 -9.70 -77.32
C GLU A 620 40.79 -8.53 -77.94
N ARG A 621 40.36 -7.28 -77.70
CA ARG A 621 41.12 -6.09 -78.12
C ARG A 621 42.46 -5.95 -77.39
N ALA A 622 42.60 -6.48 -76.18
CA ALA A 622 43.86 -6.52 -75.43
C ALA A 622 44.82 -7.62 -75.92
N SER A 623 44.29 -8.78 -76.32
CA SER A 623 45.08 -9.95 -76.74
C SER A 623 45.45 -9.94 -78.24
N ALA A 624 44.61 -9.39 -79.12
CA ALA A 624 44.71 -9.55 -80.59
C ALA A 624 45.89 -8.85 -81.32
N ARG A 625 46.86 -8.20 -80.63
CA ARG A 625 48.01 -7.54 -81.28
C ARG A 625 49.36 -7.78 -80.60
N TYR A 626 50.17 -8.64 -81.24
CA TYR A 626 51.57 -8.86 -80.90
C TYR A 626 52.43 -7.60 -81.12
N GLY A 627 52.78 -6.93 -80.03
CA GLY A 627 53.71 -5.80 -80.00
C GLY A 627 53.04 -4.44 -79.85
N LEU A 628 53.29 -3.80 -78.70
CA LEU A 628 52.84 -2.43 -78.37
C LEU A 628 51.31 -2.24 -78.41
N ASN A 629 50.56 -3.05 -77.65
CA ASN A 629 49.15 -2.77 -77.40
C ASN A 629 48.99 -1.56 -76.45
N LEU A 630 48.67 -0.39 -77.03
CA LEU A 630 48.42 0.84 -76.28
C LEU A 630 47.19 0.75 -75.37
N SER A 631 46.15 -0.04 -75.72
CA SER A 631 44.97 -0.20 -74.87
C SER A 631 45.32 -0.92 -73.58
N TYR A 632 46.01 -2.07 -73.68
CA TYR A 632 46.53 -2.79 -72.50
C TYR A 632 47.43 -1.89 -71.64
N PHE A 633 48.25 -1.03 -72.26
CA PHE A 633 49.07 -0.07 -71.54
C PHE A 633 48.23 1.01 -70.83
N PHE A 634 47.24 1.59 -71.49
CA PHE A 634 46.36 2.60 -70.87
C PHE A 634 45.49 2.02 -69.75
N ASP A 635 44.93 0.82 -69.93
CA ASP A 635 44.12 0.15 -68.91
C ASP A 635 44.97 -0.24 -67.70
N ARG A 636 46.22 -0.70 -67.92
CA ARG A 636 47.15 -1.00 -66.82
C ARG A 636 47.70 0.27 -66.14
N VAL A 637 47.82 1.38 -66.88
CA VAL A 637 48.23 2.68 -66.32
C VAL A 637 47.09 3.32 -65.53
N SER A 638 45.82 3.20 -65.95
CA SER A 638 44.68 3.66 -65.16
C SER A 638 44.55 2.84 -63.88
N HIS A 639 44.64 1.50 -63.97
CA HIS A 639 44.66 0.57 -62.83
C HIS A 639 45.72 0.89 -61.79
N HIS A 640 46.93 1.26 -62.21
CA HIS A 640 48.05 1.57 -61.29
C HIS A 640 48.16 3.05 -60.89
N LEU A 641 47.42 3.98 -61.51
CA LEU A 641 47.40 5.40 -61.14
C LEU A 641 46.15 5.84 -60.37
N SER A 642 45.10 5.02 -60.29
CA SER A 642 43.87 5.32 -59.54
C SER A 642 44.04 5.16 -58.01
N ILE A 643 45.01 5.87 -57.44
CA ILE A 643 45.42 5.79 -56.02
C ILE A 643 44.26 6.07 -55.03
N TYR A 644 43.15 6.65 -55.49
CA TYR A 644 41.96 6.99 -54.69
C TYR A 644 40.62 6.48 -55.27
N SER A 645 40.63 5.56 -56.24
CA SER A 645 39.42 4.92 -56.76
C SER A 645 39.71 3.54 -57.36
N SER A 646 38.76 2.61 -57.32
CA SER A 646 38.79 1.42 -58.19
C SER A 646 38.85 1.85 -59.67
N SER A 647 39.46 1.03 -60.52
CA SER A 647 39.38 1.28 -61.97
C SER A 647 38.00 0.86 -62.49
N ASN A 648 37.57 1.42 -63.62
CA ASN A 648 36.31 1.01 -64.26
C ASN A 648 36.27 -0.50 -64.56
N LEU A 649 37.43 -1.15 -64.76
CA LEU A 649 37.50 -2.58 -65.04
C LEU A 649 37.44 -3.44 -63.76
N ASP A 650 37.91 -2.92 -62.62
CA ASP A 650 37.65 -3.58 -61.33
C ASP A 650 36.15 -3.54 -61.03
N LEU A 651 35.51 -2.38 -61.24
CA LEU A 651 34.07 -2.18 -61.08
C LEU A 651 33.25 -3.08 -62.02
N GLU A 652 33.58 -3.15 -63.32
CA GLU A 652 32.87 -4.02 -64.27
C GLU A 652 32.98 -5.52 -63.94
N ILE A 653 34.04 -5.93 -63.24
CA ILE A 653 34.20 -7.34 -62.81
C ILE A 653 33.59 -7.57 -61.43
N GLU A 654 33.56 -6.56 -60.55
CA GLU A 654 32.78 -6.56 -59.30
C GLU A 654 31.27 -6.65 -59.61
N ASP A 655 30.77 -5.84 -60.55
CA ASP A 655 29.41 -5.93 -61.09
C ASP A 655 29.10 -7.33 -61.65
N LEU A 656 30.00 -7.93 -62.43
CA LEU A 656 29.80 -9.28 -62.96
C LEU A 656 29.80 -10.35 -61.86
N LEU A 657 30.65 -10.23 -60.84
CA LEU A 657 30.63 -11.10 -59.66
C LEU A 657 29.32 -10.95 -58.87
N ASN A 658 28.82 -9.72 -58.70
CA ASN A 658 27.53 -9.44 -58.07
C ASN A 658 26.36 -10.06 -58.87
N ILE A 659 26.40 -9.98 -60.20
CA ILE A 659 25.42 -10.64 -61.09
C ILE A 659 25.47 -12.16 -60.94
N ILE A 660 26.66 -12.76 -60.88
CA ILE A 660 26.82 -14.20 -60.65
C ILE A 660 26.25 -14.60 -59.28
N GLN A 661 26.62 -13.89 -58.20
CA GLN A 661 26.14 -14.17 -56.85
C GLN A 661 24.61 -14.03 -56.73
N GLU A 662 24.02 -12.99 -57.32
CA GLU A 662 22.57 -12.79 -57.35
C GLU A 662 21.86 -13.90 -58.15
N LYS A 663 22.43 -14.35 -59.29
CA LYS A 663 21.88 -15.48 -60.03
C LYS A 663 21.93 -16.78 -59.21
N ARG A 664 23.06 -17.06 -58.57
CA ARG A 664 23.24 -18.23 -57.70
C ARG A 664 22.24 -18.22 -56.54
N ARG A 665 22.01 -17.05 -55.93
CA ARG A 665 20.95 -16.84 -54.92
C ARG A 665 19.56 -17.12 -55.47
N GLN A 666 19.24 -16.67 -56.69
CA GLN A 666 17.96 -16.98 -57.35
C GLN A 666 17.80 -18.49 -57.63
N ILE A 667 18.85 -19.16 -58.10
CA ILE A 667 18.88 -20.61 -58.33
C ILE A 667 18.61 -21.37 -57.03
N GLN A 668 19.26 -20.99 -55.92
CA GLN A 668 19.06 -21.62 -54.62
C GLN A 668 17.63 -21.40 -54.08
N ASN A 669 17.05 -20.22 -54.29
CA ASN A 669 15.63 -19.96 -53.99
C ASN A 669 14.69 -20.81 -54.85
N GLU A 670 15.01 -21.04 -56.13
CA GLU A 670 14.21 -21.87 -57.04
C GLU A 670 14.30 -23.37 -56.67
N LEU A 671 15.50 -23.86 -56.34
CA LEU A 671 15.74 -25.25 -55.93
C LEU A 671 15.00 -25.64 -54.63
N ALA A 672 14.81 -24.68 -53.71
CA ALA A 672 14.11 -24.86 -52.44
C ALA A 672 12.59 -25.12 -52.58
N ILE A 673 12.01 -24.94 -53.78
CA ILE A 673 10.56 -25.12 -53.99
C ILE A 673 10.20 -26.60 -54.04
N GLU A 674 9.29 -27.04 -53.17
CA GLU A 674 8.63 -28.35 -53.29
C GLU A 674 7.30 -28.23 -54.05
N ILE A 675 7.25 -28.79 -55.25
CA ILE A 675 6.08 -28.80 -56.15
C ILE A 675 4.82 -29.38 -55.45
N THR A 676 5.05 -30.36 -54.59
CA THR A 676 4.03 -31.05 -53.79
C THR A 676 3.37 -30.17 -52.74
N GLU A 677 4.08 -29.17 -52.22
CA GLU A 677 3.61 -28.31 -51.13
C GLU A 677 2.79 -27.11 -51.62
N VAL A 678 2.01 -26.53 -50.70
CA VAL A 678 1.20 -25.34 -50.96
C VAL A 678 2.09 -24.10 -50.96
N PRO A 679 2.03 -23.22 -51.99
CA PRO A 679 2.84 -22.00 -52.05
C PRO A 679 2.69 -21.16 -50.79
N THR A 680 3.78 -21.00 -50.03
CA THR A 680 3.73 -20.42 -48.68
C THR A 680 3.50 -18.91 -48.71
N GLU A 681 4.04 -18.21 -49.72
CA GLU A 681 3.78 -16.81 -50.02
C GLU A 681 3.97 -16.52 -51.53
N PRO A 682 3.35 -15.46 -52.09
CA PRO A 682 3.53 -15.07 -53.49
C PRO A 682 4.87 -14.33 -53.68
N HIS A 683 5.98 -15.07 -53.68
CA HIS A 683 7.31 -14.51 -53.91
C HIS A 683 7.42 -13.85 -55.32
N THR A 684 7.70 -12.55 -55.35
CA THR A 684 7.80 -11.72 -56.56
C THR A 684 9.11 -11.90 -57.34
N LEU A 685 9.56 -13.14 -57.49
CA LEU A 685 10.75 -13.51 -58.25
C LEU A 685 10.48 -13.40 -59.75
N GLN A 686 10.85 -12.26 -60.34
CA GLN A 686 10.74 -11.98 -61.78
C GLN A 686 11.78 -12.73 -62.64
N GLY A 687 12.00 -14.02 -62.37
CA GLY A 687 12.85 -14.89 -63.18
C GLY A 687 12.17 -15.16 -64.54
N GLN A 688 12.75 -14.65 -65.62
CA GLN A 688 12.19 -14.71 -66.99
C GLN A 688 12.32 -16.09 -67.68
N GLY A 689 12.67 -17.15 -66.94
CA GLY A 689 12.62 -18.52 -67.46
C GLY A 689 11.18 -18.95 -67.72
N GLU A 690 10.91 -19.43 -68.94
CA GLU A 690 9.56 -19.81 -69.40
C GLU A 690 8.98 -21.04 -68.66
N GLU A 691 9.80 -21.79 -67.92
CA GLU A 691 9.42 -23.02 -67.18
C GLU A 691 10.02 -23.06 -65.76
N ASN A 692 9.86 -21.98 -64.97
CA ASN A 692 10.38 -21.94 -63.59
C ASN A 692 9.56 -22.81 -62.61
N LEU A 693 10.19 -23.28 -61.52
CA LEU A 693 9.56 -24.21 -60.57
C LEU A 693 8.34 -23.64 -59.84
N PHE A 694 8.22 -22.32 -59.66
CA PHE A 694 6.99 -21.71 -59.12
C PHE A 694 5.81 -21.86 -60.08
N GLN A 695 6.03 -21.72 -61.39
CA GLN A 695 4.99 -21.94 -62.40
C GLN A 695 4.55 -23.42 -62.43
N LEU A 696 5.50 -24.36 -62.32
CA LEU A 696 5.19 -25.79 -62.22
C LEU A 696 4.44 -26.14 -60.92
N GLN A 697 4.81 -25.55 -59.77
CA GLN A 697 4.06 -25.68 -58.52
C GLN A 697 2.65 -25.10 -58.65
N SER A 698 2.49 -23.93 -59.28
CA SER A 698 1.18 -23.29 -59.50
C SER A 698 0.27 -24.16 -60.38
N GLN A 699 0.78 -24.70 -61.49
CA GLN A 699 0.06 -25.63 -62.36
C GLN A 699 -0.32 -26.92 -61.62
N TYR A 700 0.59 -27.48 -60.83
CA TYR A 700 0.35 -28.67 -60.01
C TYR A 700 -0.74 -28.46 -58.96
N GLN A 701 -0.77 -27.30 -58.28
CA GLN A 701 -1.86 -26.98 -57.32
C GLN A 701 -3.19 -26.67 -58.03
N MET A 702 -3.17 -26.02 -59.20
CA MET A 702 -4.36 -25.84 -60.05
C MET A 702 -4.98 -27.16 -60.50
N LEU A 703 -4.16 -28.20 -60.72
CA LEU A 703 -4.61 -29.56 -61.03
C LEU A 703 -5.31 -30.23 -59.83
N LEU A 704 -4.91 -29.89 -58.60
CA LEU A 704 -5.42 -30.49 -57.35
C LEU A 704 -6.69 -29.83 -56.79
N GLU A 705 -6.87 -28.52 -56.96
CA GLU A 705 -8.05 -27.83 -56.38
C GLU A 705 -9.41 -28.38 -56.84
N PRO A 706 -9.64 -28.81 -58.09
CA PRO A 706 -10.89 -29.49 -58.47
C PRO A 706 -11.16 -30.77 -57.68
N HIS A 707 -10.12 -31.53 -57.31
CA HIS A 707 -10.25 -32.72 -56.47
C HIS A 707 -10.51 -32.35 -55.01
N ARG A 708 -9.76 -31.40 -54.44
CA ARG A 708 -10.01 -30.88 -53.09
C ARG A 708 -11.41 -30.27 -52.97
N LEU A 709 -11.95 -29.67 -54.03
CA LEU A 709 -13.32 -29.16 -54.04
C LEU A 709 -14.36 -30.30 -54.02
N ARG A 710 -14.18 -31.36 -54.83
CA ARG A 710 -15.02 -32.59 -54.74
C ARG A 710 -14.99 -33.17 -53.32
N GLU A 711 -13.81 -33.25 -52.71
CA GLU A 711 -13.60 -33.81 -51.38
C GLU A 711 -14.24 -32.96 -50.28
N ARG A 712 -14.00 -31.63 -50.27
CA ARG A 712 -14.68 -30.68 -49.38
C ARG A 712 -16.21 -30.72 -49.53
N GLN A 713 -16.73 -30.88 -50.75
CA GLN A 713 -18.17 -31.02 -51.00
C GLN A 713 -18.73 -32.33 -50.47
N ALA A 714 -18.03 -33.45 -50.64
CA ALA A 714 -18.41 -34.75 -50.08
C ALA A 714 -18.40 -34.72 -48.53
N GLN A 715 -17.35 -34.16 -47.93
CA GLN A 715 -17.26 -33.94 -46.47
C GLN A 715 -18.38 -33.02 -45.96
N HIS A 716 -18.74 -31.97 -46.70
CA HIS A 716 -19.84 -31.08 -46.34
C HIS A 716 -21.21 -31.79 -46.41
N ILE A 717 -21.45 -32.61 -47.43
CA ILE A 717 -22.66 -33.44 -47.53
C ILE A 717 -22.73 -34.42 -46.36
N ALA A 718 -21.65 -35.16 -46.07
CA ALA A 718 -21.60 -36.10 -44.95
C ALA A 718 -21.84 -35.40 -43.59
N LYS A 719 -21.28 -34.21 -43.37
CA LYS A 719 -21.56 -33.42 -42.17
C LYS A 719 -23.02 -32.94 -42.09
N LEU A 720 -23.62 -32.53 -43.20
CA LEU A 720 -25.04 -32.17 -43.23
C LEU A 720 -25.96 -33.39 -42.96
N GLU A 721 -25.60 -34.58 -43.44
CA GLU A 721 -26.30 -35.83 -43.13
C GLU A 721 -26.17 -36.22 -41.64
N GLN A 722 -24.97 -36.08 -41.06
CA GLN A 722 -24.76 -36.26 -39.61
C GLN A 722 -25.61 -35.28 -38.81
N MET A 723 -25.62 -33.99 -39.18
CA MET A 723 -26.47 -32.98 -38.55
C MET A 723 -27.97 -33.30 -38.71
N GLN A 724 -28.39 -33.92 -39.81
CA GLN A 724 -29.77 -34.38 -39.99
C GLN A 724 -30.11 -35.47 -38.95
N THR A 725 -29.27 -36.50 -38.83
CA THR A 725 -29.50 -37.60 -37.86
C THR A 725 -29.52 -37.12 -36.39
N LEU A 726 -28.72 -36.11 -36.05
CA LEU A 726 -28.74 -35.49 -34.72
C LEU A 726 -30.03 -34.70 -34.46
N ALA A 727 -30.53 -33.96 -35.46
CA ALA A 727 -31.81 -33.24 -35.36
C ALA A 727 -33.03 -34.18 -35.31
N GLU A 728 -32.98 -35.33 -36.02
CA GLU A 728 -33.99 -36.40 -35.92
C GLU A 728 -34.03 -36.98 -34.50
N PHE A 729 -32.86 -37.27 -33.92
CA PHE A 729 -32.72 -37.77 -32.55
C PHE A 729 -33.21 -36.75 -31.50
N ASP A 730 -32.79 -35.49 -31.60
CA ASP A 730 -33.19 -34.44 -30.66
C ASP A 730 -34.71 -34.21 -30.63
N CYS A 731 -35.37 -34.39 -31.79
CA CYS A 731 -36.83 -34.35 -31.88
C CYS A 731 -37.50 -35.54 -31.18
N GLN A 732 -36.98 -36.76 -31.39
CA GLN A 732 -37.51 -37.99 -30.75
C GLN A 732 -37.35 -37.93 -29.22
N GLN A 733 -36.21 -37.45 -28.72
CA GLN A 733 -35.99 -37.28 -27.28
C GLN A 733 -37.00 -36.30 -26.65
N ALA A 734 -37.29 -35.18 -27.32
CA ALA A 734 -38.25 -34.19 -26.82
C ALA A 734 -39.69 -34.73 -26.81
N GLN A 735 -40.07 -35.53 -27.81
CA GLN A 735 -41.38 -36.22 -27.84
C GLN A 735 -41.52 -37.21 -26.67
N ILE A 736 -40.50 -38.05 -26.44
CA ILE A 736 -40.48 -38.99 -25.30
C ILE A 736 -40.55 -38.25 -23.96
N GLN A 737 -39.85 -37.12 -23.82
CA GLN A 737 -39.91 -36.28 -22.62
C GLN A 737 -41.31 -35.69 -22.38
N GLN A 738 -42.03 -35.31 -23.45
CA GLN A 738 -43.42 -34.86 -23.36
C GLN A 738 -44.36 -35.97 -22.90
N GLU A 739 -44.22 -37.18 -23.46
CA GLU A 739 -45.02 -38.34 -23.08
C GLU A 739 -44.80 -38.72 -21.60
N ILE A 740 -43.55 -38.68 -21.12
CA ILE A 740 -43.21 -38.90 -19.70
C ILE A 740 -43.86 -37.85 -18.81
N GLN A 741 -43.73 -36.55 -19.12
CA GLN A 741 -44.33 -35.48 -18.31
C GLN A 741 -45.87 -35.54 -18.29
N ALA A 742 -46.50 -35.87 -19.43
CA ALA A 742 -47.94 -36.08 -19.50
C ALA A 742 -48.40 -37.25 -18.62
N LEU A 743 -47.63 -38.35 -18.56
CA LEU A 743 -47.90 -39.49 -17.69
C LEU A 743 -47.65 -39.15 -16.20
N GLU A 744 -46.60 -38.40 -15.87
CA GLU A 744 -46.34 -37.95 -14.50
C GLU A 744 -47.46 -37.04 -13.96
N PHE A 745 -47.98 -36.12 -14.77
CA PHE A 745 -49.12 -35.28 -14.38
C PHE A 745 -50.43 -36.09 -14.26
N GLN A 746 -50.65 -37.08 -15.12
CA GLN A 746 -51.79 -38.01 -14.95
C GLN A 746 -51.68 -38.83 -13.66
N LEU A 747 -50.49 -39.35 -13.33
CA LEU A 747 -50.26 -40.09 -12.08
C LEU A 747 -50.44 -39.21 -10.84
N ALA A 748 -49.99 -37.95 -10.90
CA ALA A 748 -50.22 -36.97 -9.83
C ALA A 748 -51.72 -36.67 -9.63
N ASP A 749 -52.50 -36.62 -10.71
CA ASP A 749 -53.96 -36.48 -10.63
C ASP A 749 -54.67 -37.78 -10.14
N PHE A 750 -54.00 -38.93 -10.17
CA PHE A 750 -54.52 -40.18 -9.59
C PHE A 750 -54.24 -40.33 -8.10
N TRP A 751 -53.17 -39.74 -7.57
CA TRP A 751 -52.76 -39.95 -6.17
C TRP A 751 -53.84 -39.55 -5.13
N PRO A 752 -54.47 -38.36 -5.18
CA PRO A 752 -55.54 -38.00 -4.24
C PRO A 752 -56.79 -38.88 -4.39
N LYS A 753 -56.98 -39.51 -5.56
CA LYS A 753 -58.08 -40.46 -5.80
C LYS A 753 -57.77 -41.83 -5.21
N SER A 754 -56.50 -42.20 -5.08
CA SER A 754 -56.08 -43.38 -4.32
C SER A 754 -56.26 -43.14 -2.81
N GLU A 755 -55.80 -42.01 -2.29
CA GLU A 755 -55.96 -41.67 -0.86
C GLU A 755 -57.45 -41.62 -0.46
N ALA A 756 -58.33 -41.11 -1.34
CA ALA A 756 -59.77 -41.17 -1.15
C ALA A 756 -60.34 -42.60 -1.21
N LEU A 757 -59.78 -43.48 -2.04
CA LEU A 757 -60.17 -44.90 -2.12
C LEU A 757 -59.71 -45.67 -0.88
N ASP A 758 -58.48 -45.46 -0.41
CA ASP A 758 -57.93 -46.06 0.81
C ASP A 758 -58.71 -45.58 2.06
N THR A 759 -59.10 -44.30 2.09
CA THR A 759 -60.00 -43.76 3.12
C THR A 759 -61.37 -44.44 3.08
N PHE A 760 -61.97 -44.58 1.89
CA PHE A 760 -63.25 -45.29 1.71
C PHE A 760 -63.16 -46.79 2.05
N ILE A 761 -62.03 -47.44 1.81
CA ILE A 761 -61.77 -48.82 2.23
C ILE A 761 -61.70 -48.91 3.76
N ALA A 762 -61.05 -47.96 4.44
CA ALA A 762 -61.03 -47.90 5.90
C ALA A 762 -62.43 -47.64 6.49
N GLU A 763 -63.26 -46.81 5.85
CA GLU A 763 -64.68 -46.64 6.20
C GLU A 763 -65.48 -47.94 6.01
N LEU A 764 -65.27 -48.67 4.92
CA LEU A 764 -65.89 -49.98 4.66
C LEU A 764 -65.44 -51.06 5.67
N GLU A 765 -64.16 -51.10 6.04
CA GLU A 765 -63.66 -51.99 7.11
C GLU A 765 -64.33 -51.65 8.46
N HIS A 766 -64.56 -50.36 8.75
CA HIS A 766 -65.25 -49.92 9.96
C HIS A 766 -66.78 -50.19 9.93
N LEU A 767 -67.38 -50.36 8.75
CA LEU A 767 -68.78 -50.74 8.54
C LEU A 767 -69.01 -52.27 8.49
N ALA A 768 -67.97 -53.09 8.60
CA ALA A 768 -68.03 -54.55 8.43
C ALA A 768 -68.73 -55.34 9.56
N SER A 769 -69.61 -54.72 10.35
CA SER A 769 -70.40 -55.36 11.41
C SER A 769 -71.72 -55.97 10.89
N GLU A 770 -71.61 -57.14 10.26
CA GLU A 770 -72.63 -58.13 9.85
C GLU A 770 -73.88 -57.70 9.03
N GLU A 771 -74.42 -56.47 9.10
CA GLU A 771 -75.77 -56.15 8.58
C GLU A 771 -75.81 -55.44 7.20
N ILE A 772 -74.66 -55.02 6.65
CA ILE A 772 -74.57 -54.08 5.49
C ILE A 772 -74.09 -54.77 4.18
N LEU A 773 -74.09 -56.11 4.14
CA LEU A 773 -73.55 -56.90 3.01
C LEU A 773 -74.05 -56.49 1.60
N PRO A 774 -75.33 -56.12 1.37
CA PRO A 774 -75.81 -55.73 0.05
C PRO A 774 -75.22 -54.42 -0.48
N GLU A 775 -75.10 -53.39 0.36
CA GLU A 775 -74.51 -52.10 -0.03
C GLU A 775 -73.01 -52.25 -0.27
N VAL A 776 -72.33 -53.08 0.53
CA VAL A 776 -70.92 -53.47 0.25
C VAL A 776 -70.80 -54.16 -1.10
N GLN A 777 -71.75 -55.01 -1.52
CA GLN A 777 -71.73 -55.63 -2.85
C GLN A 777 -72.11 -54.66 -3.98
N GLU A 778 -72.95 -53.66 -3.74
CA GLU A 778 -73.20 -52.58 -4.70
C GLU A 778 -71.96 -51.69 -4.86
N HIS A 779 -71.27 -51.35 -3.77
CA HIS A 779 -70.01 -50.60 -3.81
C HIS A 779 -68.85 -51.40 -4.42
N ILE A 780 -68.74 -52.71 -4.16
CA ILE A 780 -67.78 -53.58 -4.88
C ILE A 780 -68.13 -53.63 -6.36
N SER A 781 -69.41 -53.75 -6.73
CA SER A 781 -69.84 -53.70 -8.14
C SER A 781 -69.55 -52.34 -8.79
N ALA A 782 -69.66 -51.25 -8.03
CA ALA A 782 -69.29 -49.91 -8.47
C ALA A 782 -67.77 -49.74 -8.60
N ILE A 783 -66.96 -50.38 -7.74
CA ILE A 783 -65.50 -50.43 -7.84
C ILE A 783 -65.08 -51.30 -9.05
N GLU A 784 -65.70 -52.46 -9.30
CA GLU A 784 -65.46 -53.26 -10.50
C GLU A 784 -65.89 -52.53 -11.78
N THR A 785 -67.00 -51.79 -11.74
CA THR A 785 -67.45 -50.92 -12.84
C THR A 785 -66.51 -49.72 -13.04
N TRP A 786 -66.01 -49.14 -11.95
CA TRP A 786 -65.03 -48.07 -11.99
C TRP A 786 -63.70 -48.56 -12.55
N LEU A 787 -63.16 -49.69 -12.08
CA LEU A 787 -61.93 -50.33 -12.58
C LEU A 787 -62.04 -50.84 -14.03
N SER A 788 -63.25 -51.09 -14.53
CA SER A 788 -63.47 -51.46 -15.94
C SER A 788 -63.81 -50.28 -16.85
N HIS A 789 -64.24 -49.13 -16.30
CA HIS A 789 -64.26 -47.85 -17.02
C HIS A 789 -62.92 -47.10 -16.96
N THR A 790 -62.19 -47.20 -15.84
CA THR A 790 -60.75 -46.97 -15.74
C THR A 790 -59.97 -48.22 -16.15
N ALA A 791 -60.49 -48.91 -17.18
CA ALA A 791 -59.65 -49.54 -18.18
C ALA A 791 -58.84 -48.47 -18.96
N LEU A 792 -58.04 -47.70 -18.21
CA LEU A 792 -56.67 -47.38 -18.56
C LEU A 792 -55.99 -48.69 -18.95
N GLU A 793 -56.20 -49.07 -20.20
CA GLU A 793 -55.13 -49.30 -21.15
C GLU A 793 -53.81 -49.81 -20.55
N SER A 794 -53.90 -50.88 -19.75
CA SER A 794 -52.81 -51.83 -19.55
C SER A 794 -52.35 -52.45 -20.87
N ARG A 795 -53.12 -52.24 -21.95
CA ARG A 795 -52.63 -52.26 -23.33
C ARG A 795 -51.81 -51.03 -23.69
N SER A 796 -52.31 -49.80 -23.75
CA SER A 796 -51.50 -48.66 -24.22
C SER A 796 -50.25 -48.40 -23.39
N ILE A 797 -50.25 -48.62 -22.06
CA ILE A 797 -49.03 -48.51 -21.24
C ILE A 797 -48.05 -49.66 -21.52
N GLN A 798 -48.53 -50.89 -21.75
CA GLN A 798 -47.66 -52.02 -22.14
C GLN A 798 -47.20 -51.91 -23.59
N GLU A 799 -48.03 -51.39 -24.50
CA GLU A 799 -47.74 -51.14 -25.91
C GLU A 799 -46.77 -49.96 -26.03
N LEU A 800 -46.93 -48.89 -25.24
CA LEU A 800 -45.93 -47.82 -25.08
C LEU A 800 -44.62 -48.38 -24.50
N TYR A 801 -44.66 -49.22 -23.46
CA TYR A 801 -43.46 -49.86 -22.93
C TYR A 801 -42.77 -50.77 -23.96
N ASP A 802 -43.52 -51.58 -24.70
CA ASP A 802 -42.99 -52.47 -25.74
C ASP A 802 -42.50 -51.68 -26.96
N GLN A 803 -43.14 -50.55 -27.29
CA GLN A 803 -42.77 -49.63 -28.37
C GLN A 803 -41.55 -48.78 -28.00
N ILE A 804 -41.45 -48.27 -26.77
CA ILE A 804 -40.24 -47.64 -26.22
C ILE A 804 -39.10 -48.66 -26.15
N SER A 805 -39.36 -49.89 -25.69
CA SER A 805 -38.37 -50.97 -25.67
C SER A 805 -37.92 -51.40 -27.08
N LEU A 806 -38.82 -51.40 -28.06
CA LEU A 806 -38.52 -51.66 -29.47
C LEU A 806 -37.73 -50.51 -30.08
N ASN A 807 -38.09 -49.27 -29.80
CA ASN A 807 -37.38 -48.07 -30.24
C ASN A 807 -35.96 -48.04 -29.65
N LEU A 808 -35.78 -48.33 -28.36
CA LEU A 808 -34.47 -48.42 -27.70
C LEU A 808 -33.60 -49.55 -28.30
N ARG A 809 -34.16 -50.73 -28.57
CA ARG A 809 -33.42 -51.81 -29.26
C ARG A 809 -33.06 -51.47 -30.70
N THR A 810 -33.95 -50.76 -31.40
CA THR A 810 -33.69 -50.28 -32.77
C THR A 810 -32.62 -49.19 -32.75
N PHE A 811 -32.64 -48.30 -31.76
CA PHE A 811 -31.62 -47.30 -31.49
C PHE A 811 -30.26 -47.93 -31.19
N ASP A 812 -30.15 -48.90 -30.28
CA ASP A 812 -28.91 -49.65 -30.03
C ASP A 812 -28.36 -50.33 -31.30
N THR A 813 -29.25 -50.89 -32.13
CA THR A 813 -28.85 -51.58 -33.37
C THR A 813 -28.37 -50.60 -34.45
N ASN A 814 -29.04 -49.46 -34.60
CA ASN A 814 -28.64 -48.38 -35.50
C ASN A 814 -27.36 -47.69 -35.00
N TRP A 815 -27.21 -47.53 -33.69
CA TRP A 815 -26.01 -46.99 -33.05
C TRP A 815 -24.79 -47.89 -33.29
N ALA A 816 -24.94 -49.20 -33.11
CA ALA A 816 -23.88 -50.18 -33.34
C ALA A 816 -23.41 -50.23 -34.81
N THR A 817 -24.30 -49.94 -35.77
CA THR A 817 -23.93 -49.86 -37.19
C THR A 817 -23.33 -48.49 -37.57
N MET A 818 -23.87 -47.37 -37.07
CA MET A 818 -23.23 -46.06 -37.27
C MET A 818 -21.82 -46.01 -36.67
N THR A 819 -21.58 -46.65 -35.51
CA THR A 819 -20.25 -46.70 -34.89
C THR A 819 -19.29 -47.72 -35.51
N SER A 820 -19.77 -48.69 -36.30
CA SER A 820 -18.87 -49.58 -37.06
C SER A 820 -18.29 -48.93 -38.33
N ASP A 821 -19.06 -48.03 -38.95
CA ASP A 821 -18.73 -47.50 -40.28
C ASP A 821 -17.90 -46.20 -40.22
N TYR A 822 -17.96 -45.43 -39.13
CA TYR A 822 -17.37 -44.09 -39.02
C TYR A 822 -16.12 -44.03 -38.12
N SER A 823 -14.99 -44.52 -38.64
CA SER A 823 -13.65 -44.43 -38.01
C SER A 823 -12.94 -43.08 -38.19
N GLY A 824 -13.68 -41.99 -38.44
CA GLY A 824 -13.12 -40.68 -38.84
C GLY A 824 -13.91 -39.44 -38.40
N LEU A 825 -14.74 -39.54 -37.35
CA LEU A 825 -15.37 -38.37 -36.71
C LEU A 825 -14.40 -37.70 -35.71
N SER A 826 -14.62 -36.42 -35.37
CA SER A 826 -13.76 -35.72 -34.43
C SER A 826 -14.06 -36.11 -32.98
N GLU A 827 -13.07 -36.01 -32.09
CA GLU A 827 -13.27 -36.27 -30.65
C GLU A 827 -14.36 -35.38 -30.02
N SER A 828 -14.59 -34.18 -30.58
CA SER A 828 -15.68 -33.30 -30.14
C SER A 828 -17.06 -33.90 -30.45
N ASP A 829 -17.25 -34.43 -31.66
CA ASP A 829 -18.51 -35.07 -32.05
C ASP A 829 -18.73 -36.37 -31.25
N VAL A 830 -17.66 -37.17 -31.09
CA VAL A 830 -17.71 -38.42 -30.31
C VAL A 830 -18.00 -38.15 -28.83
N GLY A 831 -17.40 -37.10 -28.25
CA GLY A 831 -17.61 -36.70 -26.86
C GLY A 831 -19.04 -36.23 -26.59
N GLU A 832 -19.58 -35.33 -27.41
CA GLU A 832 -20.95 -34.82 -27.23
C GLU A 832 -21.98 -35.95 -27.38
N ILE A 833 -21.79 -36.85 -28.34
CA ILE A 833 -22.72 -37.98 -28.53
C ILE A 833 -22.55 -39.04 -27.44
N ALA A 834 -21.34 -39.25 -26.90
CA ALA A 834 -21.13 -40.11 -25.73
C ALA A 834 -21.82 -39.54 -24.48
N GLN A 835 -21.79 -38.22 -24.29
CA GLN A 835 -22.48 -37.54 -23.18
C GLN A 835 -24.01 -37.64 -23.33
N ARG A 836 -24.55 -37.41 -24.54
CA ARG A 836 -25.98 -37.65 -24.83
C ARG A 836 -26.36 -39.13 -24.62
N LYS A 837 -25.50 -40.08 -25.00
CA LYS A 837 -25.72 -41.52 -24.72
C LYS A 837 -25.71 -41.84 -23.23
N ALA A 838 -24.82 -41.24 -22.45
CA ALA A 838 -24.80 -41.39 -20.98
C ALA A 838 -26.09 -40.85 -20.36
N SER A 839 -26.53 -39.65 -20.76
CA SER A 839 -27.80 -39.05 -20.31
C SER A 839 -29.02 -39.90 -20.67
N LEU A 840 -29.06 -40.50 -21.87
CA LEU A 840 -30.14 -41.45 -22.21
C LEU A 840 -30.04 -42.76 -21.43
N ALA A 841 -28.84 -43.30 -21.18
CA ALA A 841 -28.67 -44.50 -20.38
C ALA A 841 -29.06 -44.27 -18.91
N GLU A 842 -28.75 -43.10 -18.35
CA GLU A 842 -29.17 -42.66 -17.02
C GLU A 842 -30.69 -42.40 -16.96
N THR A 843 -31.27 -41.78 -17.99
CA THR A 843 -32.73 -41.61 -18.11
C THR A 843 -33.43 -42.96 -18.25
N GLN A 844 -32.90 -43.88 -19.06
CA GLN A 844 -33.39 -45.24 -19.23
C GLN A 844 -33.24 -46.05 -17.93
N GLN A 845 -32.16 -45.89 -17.18
CA GLN A 845 -31.96 -46.55 -15.89
C GLN A 845 -32.90 -45.95 -14.83
N THR A 846 -33.13 -44.64 -14.85
CA THR A 846 -34.12 -43.96 -14.00
C THR A 846 -35.53 -44.42 -14.34
N LEU A 847 -35.86 -44.59 -15.62
CA LEU A 847 -37.12 -45.18 -16.08
C LEU A 847 -37.21 -46.67 -15.73
N MET A 848 -36.13 -47.44 -15.78
CA MET A 848 -36.09 -48.83 -15.31
C MET A 848 -36.32 -48.92 -13.80
N THR A 849 -35.71 -48.04 -13.00
CA THR A 849 -35.87 -48.00 -11.54
C THR A 849 -37.25 -47.46 -11.15
N ARG A 850 -37.75 -46.41 -11.79
CA ARG A 850 -39.12 -45.90 -11.59
C ARG A 850 -40.17 -46.88 -12.10
N LYS A 851 -39.94 -47.57 -13.23
CA LYS A 851 -40.80 -48.68 -13.66
C LYS A 851 -40.72 -49.84 -12.69
N ALA A 852 -39.55 -50.21 -12.17
CA ALA A 852 -39.44 -51.24 -11.15
C ALA A 852 -40.18 -50.84 -9.86
N ALA A 853 -40.18 -49.56 -9.48
CA ALA A 853 -40.95 -49.04 -8.33
C ALA A 853 -42.45 -48.89 -8.63
N ILE A 854 -42.86 -48.63 -9.88
CA ILE A 854 -44.27 -48.64 -10.30
C ILE A 854 -44.77 -50.07 -10.41
N ASP A 855 -43.99 -50.99 -10.99
CA ASP A 855 -44.22 -52.43 -10.99
C ASP A 855 -44.25 -52.96 -9.56
N GLU A 856 -43.37 -52.50 -8.65
CA GLU A 856 -43.40 -52.85 -7.22
C GLU A 856 -44.66 -52.27 -6.55
N LYS A 857 -45.11 -51.05 -6.88
CA LYS A 857 -46.37 -50.50 -6.35
C LYS A 857 -47.60 -51.22 -6.91
N PHE A 858 -47.61 -51.55 -8.20
CA PHE A 858 -48.67 -52.35 -8.84
C PHE A 858 -48.65 -53.79 -8.33
N LEU A 859 -47.46 -54.34 -8.07
CA LEU A 859 -47.26 -55.63 -7.43
C LEU A 859 -47.71 -55.55 -5.97
N ARG A 860 -47.42 -54.48 -5.21
CA ARG A 860 -47.95 -54.24 -3.85
C ARG A 860 -49.45 -54.16 -3.82
N ILE A 861 -50.09 -53.46 -4.77
CA ILE A 861 -51.57 -53.41 -4.90
C ILE A 861 -52.11 -54.81 -5.25
N ARG A 862 -51.41 -55.53 -6.14
CA ARG A 862 -51.70 -56.92 -6.49
C ARG A 862 -51.41 -57.89 -5.34
N GLU A 863 -50.50 -57.56 -4.43
CA GLU A 863 -50.10 -58.24 -3.19
C GLU A 863 -50.95 -57.80 -2.01
N GLN A 864 -51.69 -56.69 -2.08
CA GLN A 864 -52.78 -56.37 -1.16
C GLN A 864 -54.00 -57.21 -1.59
N LEU A 865 -54.32 -57.26 -2.88
CA LEU A 865 -55.31 -58.18 -3.46
C LEU A 865 -54.93 -59.68 -3.31
N GLN A 866 -53.64 -60.02 -3.33
CA GLN A 866 -53.15 -61.38 -3.08
C GLN A 866 -52.88 -61.64 -1.60
N SER A 867 -52.57 -60.66 -0.75
CA SER A 867 -52.47 -60.88 0.72
C SER A 867 -53.83 -60.89 1.41
N LEU A 868 -54.88 -60.32 0.80
CA LEU A 868 -56.27 -60.72 1.09
C LEU A 868 -56.56 -62.20 0.73
N LYS A 869 -55.64 -62.88 0.02
CA LYS A 869 -55.65 -64.33 -0.29
C LYS A 869 -54.42 -65.09 0.22
N ALA A 870 -53.50 -64.43 0.94
CA ALA A 870 -52.18 -64.96 1.33
C ALA A 870 -51.72 -64.53 2.73
N LYS A 871 -52.46 -63.65 3.42
CA LYS A 871 -52.55 -63.64 4.90
C LYS A 871 -53.28 -64.89 5.43
N GLU A 872 -53.49 -65.88 4.59
CA GLU A 872 -53.64 -67.28 4.97
C GLU A 872 -52.28 -67.90 5.43
N GLN A 873 -51.10 -67.43 4.95
CA GLN A 873 -49.78 -68.05 5.25
C GLN A 873 -48.53 -67.09 5.30
N LEU A 874 -48.14 -66.70 6.54
CA LEU A 874 -46.77 -66.59 7.13
C LEU A 874 -45.58 -65.72 6.55
N GLU A 875 -45.21 -64.69 7.34
CA GLU A 875 -43.87 -64.24 7.86
C GLU A 875 -42.52 -64.36 7.10
N GLY A 876 -41.70 -63.27 7.09
CA GLY A 876 -40.22 -63.29 6.87
C GLY A 876 -39.55 -61.95 6.45
N ILE A 877 -38.49 -61.48 7.15
CA ILE A 877 -37.85 -60.12 7.11
C ILE A 877 -36.35 -60.24 7.62
N PRO A 878 -35.30 -59.37 7.37
CA PRO A 878 -35.02 -58.25 6.42
C PRO A 878 -33.67 -58.44 5.61
N LEU A 879 -33.05 -57.36 5.06
CA LEU A 879 -31.62 -57.24 4.67
C LEU A 879 -31.10 -55.77 4.74
N GLU A 880 -29.78 -55.55 4.88
CA GLU A 880 -29.12 -54.23 5.06
C GLU A 880 -28.35 -53.72 3.81
N ILE A 881 -28.00 -52.42 3.76
CA ILE A 881 -27.21 -51.76 2.70
C ILE A 881 -26.01 -51.02 3.34
N SER A 882 -24.89 -50.91 2.61
CA SER A 882 -23.68 -50.22 3.08
C SER A 882 -23.07 -49.26 2.05
N ASN A 883 -22.45 -48.21 2.58
CA ASN A 883 -21.68 -47.09 2.02
C ASN A 883 -20.86 -47.40 0.74
N GLY A 884 -20.53 -46.44 -0.14
CA GLY A 884 -20.66 -44.98 -0.01
C GLY A 884 -19.30 -44.27 -0.02
N GLU A 885 -18.65 -44.21 -1.18
CA GLU A 885 -17.44 -43.39 -1.44
C GLU A 885 -17.76 -42.28 -2.46
N GLU A 886 -17.25 -41.07 -2.23
CA GLU A 886 -17.53 -39.88 -3.06
C GLU A 886 -16.57 -39.82 -4.27
N PRO A 887 -17.05 -39.57 -5.51
CA PRO A 887 -16.21 -39.64 -6.70
C PRO A 887 -15.13 -38.53 -6.75
N PRO A 888 -13.92 -38.83 -7.29
CA PRO A 888 -12.74 -37.97 -7.12
C PRO A 888 -12.82 -36.61 -7.81
N THR A 889 -13.66 -36.44 -8.83
CA THR A 889 -13.97 -35.12 -9.43
C THR A 889 -14.55 -34.15 -8.42
N ILE A 890 -15.36 -34.63 -7.46
CA ILE A 890 -15.93 -33.80 -6.39
C ILE A 890 -14.84 -33.40 -5.38
N ALA A 891 -13.96 -34.32 -4.99
CA ALA A 891 -12.82 -34.03 -4.12
C ALA A 891 -11.88 -32.97 -4.73
N ARG A 892 -11.55 -33.12 -6.03
CA ARG A 892 -10.78 -32.14 -6.82
C ARG A 892 -11.42 -30.75 -6.82
N PHE A 893 -12.72 -30.68 -7.08
CA PHE A 893 -13.45 -29.41 -7.09
C PHE A 893 -13.49 -28.75 -5.70
N LYS A 894 -13.68 -29.54 -4.63
CA LYS A 894 -13.61 -29.06 -3.24
C LYS A 894 -12.24 -28.43 -2.93
N GLU A 895 -11.12 -29.07 -3.28
CA GLU A 895 -9.78 -28.49 -3.06
C GLU A 895 -9.53 -27.21 -3.88
N LEU A 896 -9.95 -27.17 -5.15
CA LEU A 896 -9.79 -25.97 -5.97
C LEU A 896 -10.63 -24.80 -5.43
N CYS A 897 -11.86 -25.05 -4.97
CA CYS A 897 -12.67 -24.05 -4.28
C CYS A 897 -12.04 -23.60 -2.94
N THR A 898 -11.35 -24.49 -2.21
CA THR A 898 -10.56 -24.12 -1.02
C THR A 898 -9.36 -23.22 -1.38
N ILE A 899 -8.62 -23.52 -2.45
CA ILE A 899 -7.54 -22.66 -2.97
C ILE A 899 -8.09 -21.28 -3.34
N GLN A 900 -9.23 -21.22 -4.04
CA GLN A 900 -9.89 -19.97 -4.40
C GLN A 900 -10.27 -19.14 -3.18
N LYS A 901 -10.99 -19.74 -2.22
CA LYS A 901 -11.43 -19.08 -0.97
C LYS A 901 -10.23 -18.53 -0.18
N ASN A 902 -9.11 -19.25 -0.16
CA ASN A 902 -7.89 -18.81 0.52
C ASN A 902 -7.18 -17.63 -0.16
N PHE A 903 -7.14 -17.60 -1.50
CA PHE A 903 -6.32 -16.63 -2.24
C PHE A 903 -7.10 -15.42 -2.78
N PHE A 904 -8.30 -15.62 -3.33
CA PHE A 904 -9.16 -14.56 -3.88
C PHE A 904 -10.40 -14.26 -3.03
N GLY A 905 -10.71 -15.13 -2.07
CA GLY A 905 -11.95 -15.11 -1.30
C GLY A 905 -13.11 -15.81 -2.01
N GLY A 906 -14.17 -16.10 -1.27
CA GLY A 906 -15.28 -16.94 -1.71
C GLY A 906 -16.37 -16.26 -2.53
N VAL A 907 -16.06 -15.14 -3.21
CA VAL A 907 -17.06 -14.35 -3.95
C VAL A 907 -17.28 -14.96 -5.36
N PRO A 908 -18.53 -15.29 -5.76
CA PRO A 908 -18.85 -15.72 -7.13
C PRO A 908 -18.54 -14.67 -8.19
N LEU A 909 -18.37 -15.09 -9.46
CA LEU A 909 -18.04 -14.16 -10.55
C LEU A 909 -19.14 -13.12 -10.82
N ASP A 910 -20.39 -13.53 -10.62
CA ASP A 910 -21.59 -12.80 -11.04
C ASP A 910 -21.80 -11.49 -10.26
N PHE A 911 -21.09 -11.32 -9.13
CA PHE A 911 -21.11 -10.11 -8.29
C PHE A 911 -20.18 -8.99 -8.79
N PHE A 912 -19.35 -9.23 -9.82
CA PHE A 912 -18.23 -8.34 -10.20
C PHE A 912 -18.49 -7.37 -11.36
N GLU A 913 -19.68 -7.37 -11.97
CA GLU A 913 -20.03 -6.35 -12.97
C GLU A 913 -20.31 -4.97 -12.35
N GLU A 914 -20.78 -4.92 -11.09
CA GLU A 914 -21.15 -3.66 -10.42
C GLU A 914 -20.04 -3.05 -9.54
N ASP A 915 -19.31 -3.82 -8.73
CA ASP A 915 -18.09 -3.34 -8.03
C ASP A 915 -16.81 -4.06 -8.51
N PRO A 916 -16.03 -3.44 -9.42
CA PRO A 916 -14.77 -3.98 -9.87
C PRO A 916 -13.62 -3.90 -8.83
N GLY A 917 -13.84 -3.52 -7.57
CA GLY A 917 -12.82 -3.44 -6.52
C GLY A 917 -12.52 -4.72 -5.75
N LEU A 918 -13.49 -5.63 -5.60
CA LEU A 918 -13.58 -6.52 -4.43
C LEU A 918 -12.80 -7.86 -4.49
N ILE A 919 -11.51 -7.85 -4.85
CA ILE A 919 -10.66 -9.02 -4.59
C ILE A 919 -10.48 -9.17 -3.07
N THR A 920 -10.80 -10.35 -2.52
CA THR A 920 -10.68 -10.65 -1.08
C THR A 920 -9.65 -11.78 -0.85
N GLY A 921 -9.70 -12.50 0.27
CA GLY A 921 -8.69 -13.50 0.63
C GLY A 921 -7.28 -12.92 0.77
N LYS A 922 -6.24 -13.73 0.58
CA LYS A 922 -4.83 -13.30 0.69
C LYS A 922 -4.45 -12.18 -0.28
N PHE A 923 -4.92 -12.22 -1.52
CA PHE A 923 -4.61 -11.18 -2.51
C PHE A 923 -5.36 -9.87 -2.23
N GLY A 924 -6.58 -9.93 -1.68
CA GLY A 924 -7.30 -8.77 -1.17
C GLY A 924 -6.62 -8.12 0.04
N ASN A 925 -6.23 -8.94 1.03
CA ASN A 925 -5.48 -8.47 2.20
C ASN A 925 -4.15 -7.81 1.80
N TYR A 926 -3.42 -8.38 0.83
CA TYR A 926 -2.23 -7.76 0.24
C TYR A 926 -2.54 -6.38 -0.38
N LEU A 927 -3.63 -6.26 -1.14
CA LEU A 927 -4.03 -5.00 -1.76
C LEU A 927 -4.41 -3.94 -0.70
N LYS A 928 -5.09 -4.34 0.38
CA LYS A 928 -5.45 -3.48 1.51
C LYS A 928 -4.22 -2.95 2.26
N GLU A 929 -3.34 -3.84 2.76
CA GLU A 929 -2.11 -3.43 3.45
C GLU A 929 -1.24 -2.52 2.57
N ARG A 930 -1.16 -2.81 1.26
CA ARG A 930 -0.45 -1.96 0.31
C ARG A 930 -1.13 -0.59 0.17
N GLY A 931 -2.46 -0.56 0.04
CA GLY A 931 -3.24 0.66 -0.06
C GLY A 931 -2.97 1.60 1.11
N GLU A 932 -3.06 1.08 2.33
CA GLU A 932 -2.76 1.79 3.57
C GLU A 932 -1.30 2.29 3.61
N THR A 933 -0.33 1.40 3.34
CA THR A 933 1.11 1.74 3.40
C THR A 933 1.54 2.78 2.36
N TYR A 934 0.86 2.86 1.20
CA TYR A 934 1.29 3.70 0.06
C TYR A 934 0.28 4.78 -0.36
N ALA A 935 -0.82 4.97 0.38
CA ALA A 935 -1.90 5.93 0.07
C ALA A 935 -1.38 7.34 -0.28
N ILE A 936 -0.39 7.84 0.47
CA ILE A 936 0.20 9.18 0.25
C ILE A 936 1.01 9.20 -1.07
N ARG A 937 1.86 8.19 -1.29
CA ARG A 937 2.71 8.08 -2.49
C ARG A 937 1.88 7.93 -3.76
N ASP A 938 0.87 7.07 -3.75
CA ASP A 938 0.06 6.80 -4.95
C ASP A 938 -0.91 7.98 -5.25
N LYS A 939 -1.30 8.78 -4.25
CA LYS A 939 -1.98 10.09 -4.45
C LYS A 939 -1.07 11.13 -5.13
N PHE A 940 0.21 11.19 -4.80
CA PHE A 940 1.15 12.10 -5.48
C PHE A 940 1.60 11.60 -6.86
N GLY A 941 1.74 10.28 -7.05
CA GLY A 941 2.21 9.69 -8.31
C GLY A 941 1.26 9.91 -9.49
N SER A 942 -0.06 9.86 -9.25
CA SER A 942 -1.07 10.09 -10.29
C SER A 942 -1.10 11.54 -10.80
N PHE A 943 -0.76 12.51 -9.95
CA PHE A 943 -0.88 13.95 -10.26
C PHE A 943 0.15 14.46 -11.28
N PHE A 944 1.31 13.81 -11.43
CA PHE A 944 2.45 14.38 -12.15
C PHE A 944 2.85 13.72 -13.47
N TYR A 945 2.45 12.47 -13.77
CA TYR A 945 3.00 11.74 -14.93
C TYR A 945 2.00 10.93 -15.78
N GLY A 946 0.73 10.83 -15.42
CA GLY A 946 -0.29 10.11 -16.22
C GLY A 946 -0.07 8.60 -16.38
N GLN A 947 0.98 8.04 -15.79
CA GLN A 947 1.22 6.60 -15.74
C GLN A 947 0.19 5.94 -14.80
N LYS A 948 -0.31 4.76 -15.18
CA LYS A 948 -1.18 3.95 -14.32
C LYS A 948 -0.44 3.62 -13.02
N SER A 949 -1.10 3.77 -11.88
CA SER A 949 -0.45 3.59 -10.58
C SER A 949 0.10 2.18 -10.40
N GLU A 950 1.11 2.06 -9.56
CA GLU A 950 1.76 0.79 -9.23
C GLU A 950 0.78 -0.18 -8.50
N ALA A 951 -0.24 0.38 -7.84
CA ALA A 951 -1.38 -0.35 -7.29
C ALA A 951 -2.37 -0.81 -8.38
N ALA A 952 -2.83 0.09 -9.28
CA ALA A 952 -3.75 -0.26 -10.35
C ALA A 952 -3.19 -1.35 -11.30
N SER A 953 -1.87 -1.33 -11.51
CA SER A 953 -1.17 -2.36 -12.30
C SER A 953 -1.20 -3.74 -11.63
N ARG A 954 -1.19 -3.81 -10.28
CA ARG A 954 -1.32 -5.06 -9.53
C ARG A 954 -2.75 -5.54 -9.40
N LEU A 955 -3.71 -4.62 -9.19
CA LEU A 955 -5.13 -4.96 -9.20
C LEU A 955 -5.54 -5.57 -10.56
N LYS A 956 -5.10 -4.96 -11.68
CA LYS A 956 -5.33 -5.52 -13.02
C LYS A 956 -4.74 -6.94 -13.15
N TYR A 957 -3.46 -7.12 -12.81
CA TYR A 957 -2.82 -8.44 -12.87
C TYR A 957 -3.53 -9.49 -11.98
N LEU A 958 -3.95 -9.12 -10.77
CA LEU A 958 -4.64 -10.03 -9.86
C LEU A 958 -6.02 -10.44 -10.37
N LYS A 959 -6.72 -9.56 -11.10
CA LYS A 959 -7.94 -9.94 -11.84
C LYS A 959 -7.65 -10.91 -12.98
N GLU A 960 -6.64 -10.62 -13.80
CA GLU A 960 -6.25 -11.51 -14.90
C GLU A 960 -5.87 -12.90 -14.38
N LEU A 961 -5.20 -12.96 -13.22
CA LEU A 961 -4.89 -14.20 -12.51
C LEU A 961 -6.14 -14.91 -11.94
N GLN A 962 -7.11 -14.15 -11.42
CA GLN A 962 -8.37 -14.69 -10.92
C GLN A 962 -9.18 -15.33 -12.06
N TYR A 963 -9.33 -14.65 -13.20
CA TYR A 963 -10.02 -15.21 -14.38
C TYR A 963 -9.33 -16.49 -14.88
N ALA A 964 -8.00 -16.49 -15.04
CA ALA A 964 -7.27 -17.69 -15.46
C ALA A 964 -7.39 -18.86 -14.48
N PHE A 965 -7.48 -18.59 -13.17
CA PHE A 965 -7.75 -19.62 -12.17
C PHE A 965 -9.18 -20.17 -12.27
N ILE A 966 -10.19 -19.32 -12.52
CA ILE A 966 -11.57 -19.76 -12.73
C ILE A 966 -11.70 -20.61 -14.00
N GLU A 967 -11.06 -20.23 -15.12
CA GLU A 967 -11.06 -21.05 -16.33
C GLU A 967 -10.44 -22.44 -16.11
N TYR A 968 -9.40 -22.52 -15.28
CA TYR A 968 -8.77 -23.77 -14.85
C TYR A 968 -9.64 -24.60 -13.89
N ARG A 969 -10.44 -23.95 -13.03
CA ARG A 969 -11.38 -24.59 -12.09
C ARG A 969 -12.60 -25.18 -12.80
N ASP A 970 -13.17 -24.44 -13.75
CA ASP A 970 -14.54 -24.68 -14.27
C ASP A 970 -14.60 -25.49 -15.58
N LYS A 971 -13.46 -25.99 -16.06
CA LYS A 971 -13.36 -26.82 -17.27
C LYS A 971 -12.86 -28.23 -16.92
N PRO A 972 -13.73 -29.12 -16.38
CA PRO A 972 -13.30 -30.40 -15.80
C PRO A 972 -12.89 -31.46 -16.83
N ASP A 973 -13.51 -31.50 -18.01
CA ASP A 973 -13.76 -32.79 -18.71
C ASP A 973 -13.09 -32.96 -20.09
N ALA A 974 -11.85 -32.45 -20.25
CA ALA A 974 -11.02 -32.79 -21.41
C ALA A 974 -9.55 -32.96 -21.00
N ARG A 975 -9.04 -34.20 -21.03
CA ARG A 975 -7.64 -34.53 -20.65
C ARG A 975 -6.59 -33.74 -21.43
N VAL A 976 -6.87 -33.39 -22.69
CA VAL A 976 -6.00 -32.54 -23.52
C VAL A 976 -6.04 -31.08 -23.05
N SER A 977 -7.24 -30.50 -22.90
CA SER A 977 -7.40 -29.06 -22.66
C SER A 977 -7.15 -28.63 -21.21
N TYR A 978 -7.35 -29.50 -20.21
CA TYR A 978 -7.08 -29.17 -18.81
C TYR A 978 -5.61 -28.82 -18.56
N GLN A 979 -4.68 -29.52 -19.22
CA GLN A 979 -3.25 -29.24 -19.11
C GLN A 979 -2.89 -27.86 -19.70
N ASP A 980 -3.55 -27.45 -20.79
CA ASP A 980 -3.36 -26.12 -21.38
C ASP A 980 -3.76 -24.99 -20.43
N TYR A 981 -4.91 -25.11 -19.74
CA TYR A 981 -5.33 -24.10 -18.74
C TYR A 981 -4.41 -24.08 -17.51
N TYR A 982 -3.94 -25.24 -17.04
CA TYR A 982 -2.95 -25.32 -15.96
C TYR A 982 -1.65 -24.63 -16.34
N ASP A 983 -1.09 -24.93 -17.51
CA ASP A 983 0.18 -24.35 -17.96
C ASP A 983 0.04 -22.85 -18.29
N ALA A 984 -1.10 -22.42 -18.84
CA ALA A 984 -1.42 -20.99 -19.02
C ALA A 984 -1.48 -20.23 -17.69
N LEU A 985 -2.12 -20.82 -16.66
CA LEU A 985 -2.16 -20.27 -15.31
C LEU A 985 -0.76 -20.21 -14.69
N LEU A 986 0.05 -21.26 -14.80
CA LEU A 986 1.44 -21.26 -14.33
C LEU A 986 2.30 -20.21 -15.05
N VAL A 987 2.13 -20.04 -16.36
CA VAL A 987 2.80 -19.00 -17.16
C VAL A 987 2.42 -17.60 -16.67
N LEU A 988 1.14 -17.35 -16.37
CA LEU A 988 0.68 -16.06 -15.84
C LEU A 988 1.21 -15.79 -14.41
N ILE A 989 1.31 -16.82 -13.57
CA ILE A 989 1.98 -16.73 -12.26
C ILE A 989 3.46 -16.38 -12.43
N ASP A 990 4.17 -17.05 -13.34
CA ASP A 990 5.60 -16.78 -13.59
C ASP A 990 5.85 -15.42 -14.25
N GLN A 991 4.90 -14.88 -15.03
CA GLN A 991 4.93 -13.48 -15.46
C GLN A 991 4.82 -12.53 -14.27
N GLY A 992 3.88 -12.78 -13.34
CA GLY A 992 3.73 -11.99 -12.12
C GLY A 992 4.94 -12.04 -11.19
N LEU A 993 5.55 -13.22 -11.01
CA LEU A 993 6.77 -13.39 -10.22
C LEU A 993 7.96 -12.62 -10.84
N LYS A 994 8.08 -12.57 -12.17
CA LYS A 994 9.07 -11.76 -12.89
C LYS A 994 8.78 -10.26 -12.81
N GLN A 995 7.52 -9.85 -12.94
CA GLN A 995 7.10 -8.45 -12.96
C GLN A 995 7.13 -7.79 -11.57
N PHE A 996 6.78 -8.54 -10.53
CA PHE A 996 6.70 -8.06 -9.15
C PHE A 996 7.80 -8.68 -8.29
N THR A 997 9.04 -8.29 -8.55
CA THR A 997 10.21 -8.68 -7.74
C THR A 997 10.01 -8.31 -6.25
N PRO A 998 10.48 -9.14 -5.31
CA PRO A 998 10.40 -8.82 -3.88
C PRO A 998 11.25 -7.57 -3.56
N ARG A 999 10.83 -6.80 -2.55
CA ARG A 999 11.55 -5.60 -2.12
C ARG A 999 12.81 -6.01 -1.32
N ARG A 1000 13.92 -5.29 -1.51
CA ARG A 1000 15.15 -5.49 -0.71
C ARG A 1000 15.00 -5.10 0.77
N PHE A 1001 13.98 -4.32 1.09
CA PHE A 1001 13.63 -3.90 2.45
C PHE A 1001 12.11 -3.94 2.60
N GLY A 1002 11.64 -4.58 3.66
CA GLY A 1002 10.23 -4.92 3.89
C GLY A 1002 10.06 -6.40 4.18
N ASP A 1003 8.96 -6.75 4.85
CA ASP A 1003 8.63 -8.14 5.19
C ASP A 1003 8.34 -8.96 3.92
N TYR A 1004 9.05 -10.08 3.74
CA TYR A 1004 9.02 -10.84 2.49
C TYR A 1004 7.66 -11.53 2.29
N GLU A 1005 7.07 -12.07 3.36
CA GLU A 1005 5.82 -12.83 3.30
C GLU A 1005 4.63 -11.94 2.89
N LYS A 1006 4.68 -10.66 3.24
CA LYS A 1006 3.71 -9.62 2.84
C LYS A 1006 3.91 -9.12 1.40
N SER A 1007 4.86 -9.66 0.64
CA SER A 1007 5.04 -9.31 -0.77
C SER A 1007 4.13 -10.11 -1.69
N LEU A 1008 3.61 -9.48 -2.76
CA LEU A 1008 2.88 -10.18 -3.82
C LEU A 1008 3.71 -11.34 -4.41
N HIS A 1009 5.03 -11.22 -4.43
CA HIS A 1009 5.93 -12.30 -4.87
C HIS A 1009 5.81 -13.55 -3.98
N ALA A 1010 5.81 -13.39 -2.66
CA ALA A 1010 5.62 -14.50 -1.72
C ALA A 1010 4.20 -15.08 -1.80
N GLN A 1011 3.17 -14.23 -1.91
CA GLN A 1011 1.77 -14.69 -2.08
C GLN A 1011 1.58 -15.48 -3.38
N LEU A 1012 2.16 -15.02 -4.50
CA LEU A 1012 2.18 -15.77 -5.76
C LEU A 1012 2.99 -17.06 -5.68
N THR A 1013 4.10 -17.06 -4.94
CA THR A 1013 4.90 -18.28 -4.72
C THR A 1013 4.10 -19.32 -3.93
N GLN A 1014 3.37 -18.90 -2.90
CA GLN A 1014 2.51 -19.78 -2.11
C GLN A 1014 1.32 -20.30 -2.93
N PHE A 1015 0.70 -19.44 -3.75
CA PHE A 1015 -0.37 -19.82 -4.67
C PHE A 1015 0.10 -20.84 -5.71
N LYS A 1016 1.27 -20.61 -6.34
CA LYS A 1016 1.88 -21.58 -7.26
C LYS A 1016 2.13 -22.92 -6.58
N LYS A 1017 2.62 -22.90 -5.33
CA LYS A 1017 2.84 -24.13 -4.57
C LYS A 1017 1.53 -24.89 -4.34
N SER A 1018 0.48 -24.23 -3.86
CA SER A 1018 -0.81 -24.91 -3.63
C SER A 1018 -1.41 -25.54 -4.89
N LEU A 1019 -1.18 -24.95 -6.07
CA LEU A 1019 -1.58 -25.53 -7.37
C LEU A 1019 -0.77 -26.78 -7.75
N VAL A 1020 0.54 -26.80 -7.45
CA VAL A 1020 1.41 -27.97 -7.68
C VAL A 1020 1.10 -29.08 -6.68
N ASP A 1021 1.01 -28.75 -5.39
CA ASP A 1021 0.69 -29.70 -4.31
C ASP A 1021 -0.66 -30.42 -4.55
N ASN A 1022 -1.67 -29.72 -5.10
CA ASN A 1022 -2.96 -30.29 -5.49
C ASN A 1022 -2.84 -31.22 -6.73
N LYS A 1023 -2.08 -30.81 -7.76
CA LYS A 1023 -1.86 -31.64 -8.96
C LYS A 1023 -1.09 -32.93 -8.65
N GLU A 1024 -0.03 -32.87 -7.84
CA GLU A 1024 0.75 -34.07 -7.46
C GLU A 1024 -0.10 -35.07 -6.64
N GLN A 1025 -1.01 -34.59 -5.80
CA GLN A 1025 -1.95 -35.45 -5.06
C GLN A 1025 -2.95 -36.14 -6.00
N LEU A 1026 -3.47 -35.43 -7.01
CA LEU A 1026 -4.36 -36.00 -8.02
C LEU A 1026 -3.66 -37.07 -8.88
N GLU A 1027 -2.48 -36.77 -9.41
CA GLU A 1027 -1.69 -37.74 -10.19
C GLU A 1027 -1.33 -38.99 -9.37
N THR A 1028 -1.01 -38.80 -8.07
CA THR A 1028 -0.77 -39.90 -7.13
C THR A 1028 -2.03 -40.73 -6.87
N PHE A 1029 -3.20 -40.09 -6.77
CA PHE A 1029 -4.48 -40.76 -6.56
C PHE A 1029 -4.95 -41.53 -7.81
N GLU A 1030 -4.87 -40.93 -9.00
CA GLU A 1030 -5.18 -41.59 -10.28
C GLU A 1030 -4.27 -42.81 -10.51
N ALA A 1031 -2.95 -42.68 -10.29
CA ALA A 1031 -2.01 -43.79 -10.36
C ALA A 1031 -2.26 -44.88 -9.28
N SER A 1032 -2.99 -44.57 -8.21
CA SER A 1032 -3.44 -45.56 -7.21
C SER A 1032 -4.69 -46.33 -7.65
N ILE A 1033 -5.57 -45.71 -8.44
CA ILE A 1033 -6.73 -46.36 -9.07
C ILE A 1033 -6.26 -47.27 -10.20
N GLU A 1034 -5.37 -46.80 -11.06
CA GLU A 1034 -4.82 -47.60 -12.17
C GLU A 1034 -4.12 -48.88 -11.65
N LYS A 1035 -3.33 -48.77 -10.58
CA LYS A 1035 -2.74 -49.93 -9.86
C LYS A 1035 -3.74 -50.82 -9.11
N LYS A 1036 -4.98 -50.38 -8.87
CA LYS A 1036 -6.07 -51.25 -8.41
C LYS A 1036 -6.72 -51.99 -9.59
N SER A 1037 -6.85 -51.35 -10.75
CA SER A 1037 -7.40 -51.93 -11.98
C SER A 1037 -6.55 -53.09 -12.51
N ASP A 1038 -5.21 -52.92 -12.53
CA ASP A 1038 -4.24 -53.90 -13.04
C ASP A 1038 -4.07 -55.18 -12.17
N ARG A 1039 -4.91 -55.39 -11.14
CA ARG A 1039 -4.91 -56.66 -10.40
C ARG A 1039 -5.66 -57.74 -11.20
N PRO A 1040 -4.99 -58.81 -11.67
CA PRO A 1040 -5.68 -59.86 -12.43
C PRO A 1040 -6.74 -60.54 -11.58
N VAL A 1041 -7.98 -60.56 -12.07
CA VAL A 1041 -9.12 -61.19 -11.40
C VAL A 1041 -8.86 -62.69 -11.26
N GLN A 1042 -8.52 -63.12 -10.04
CA GLN A 1042 -8.43 -64.54 -9.71
C GLN A 1042 -9.83 -65.15 -9.71
N GLN A 1043 -10.12 -65.98 -10.70
CA GLN A 1043 -11.38 -66.73 -10.80
C GLN A 1043 -11.48 -67.76 -9.67
N SER A 1044 -12.14 -67.40 -8.58
CA SER A 1044 -12.44 -68.30 -7.47
C SER A 1044 -13.64 -69.19 -7.79
N HIS A 1045 -13.40 -70.31 -8.46
CA HIS A 1045 -14.38 -71.39 -8.59
C HIS A 1045 -14.55 -72.16 -7.26
N SER A 1046 -15.62 -71.89 -6.50
CA SER A 1046 -16.26 -72.90 -5.63
C SER A 1046 -17.60 -72.43 -5.06
N LEU A 1047 -18.66 -73.21 -5.39
CA LEU A 1047 -19.98 -73.27 -4.74
C LEU A 1047 -20.72 -71.93 -4.54
#